data_AF-A0A3L8DB26-F1
#
_entry.id   AF-A0A3L8DB26-F1
#
_cell.length_a   1.000
_cell.length_b   1.000
_cell.length_c   1.000
_cell.angle_alpha   90.00
_cell.angle_beta   90.00
_cell.angle_gamma   90.00
#
_symmetry.space_group_name_H-M   'P 1'
#
loop_
_entity.id
_entity.type
_entity.pdbx_description
1 polymer ?
#
loop_
_entity_poly.entity_id
_entity_poly.type
_entity_poly.pdbx_seq_one_letter_code
_entity_poly.pdbx_strand_id
1 'polypeptide(L)'
;MTSKNTILDSDCMTLTRFVLAEQRKVPSATGDLTQLLNSIQTAVKAVSSAVRKAGIANMYGIAGNTNVQGEEVKKLDVLSNELFINMLTSSFTTCVLVSEENQNAIEVETEKSGKYIVCFDPLDGSSNIDCLVSVGSIFGIYKKTEQCKESAVQAALQPGRNLVAAGYALYGSATMIVLSIGRGVNGFTYDPAIGEFILTERNMRMPDRGNIYSINEGNESTWDSSVKEYIHSKKYPASGKAYSARYVGSMVADVHRTIKYGGIFLYPASKSSPNGKLRLLYECIPMAFIVKEAGGLATNGRIDILDIVPESIHQRSPIFLGSKDDVNDCVCPTFRRYARRHAEASLDAAIMSGDRDYIGFATLPEQVHRKSVKRGFEFTLMVLGETGLGKSTLINSLFLGDLYKDRRIPDAAERVVKTTSIEKKTMDIEERGVRLRLTIVDTPGFGDAVNCEDTWKACSAYIDEQFRQYFTDESGLNRKNIQDNRVHCCLYFIPPYGHGLRQIDLEILRRLHRKVNVVPVIAKADTLTTHEVKKLKERILADIEEHEIQDKELKACIPFAVVGSSTVLEVAGRKVRGRQYPWGVVEVENPKHSDFVKLRTMLISTHMQDLKDVTQDVHYENFRAQCISQISQQAIRERSKLKRDSGPHFENSISDTDRLLLQKDEEIRRMQDILAQMQEKLKATGQVGGGVGLRGRVGSLGNDLDSADGEKKRNSIIDV
;
A
#
# COMPACT_ATOMS: atom_id res chain seq x y z
N MET A 1 3.28 -19.60 11.52
CA MET A 1 2.50 -20.70 12.12
C MET A 1 2.35 -21.79 11.07
N THR A 2 2.80 -22.99 11.40
CA THR A 2 2.84 -24.19 10.56
C THR A 2 1.46 -24.56 10.01
N SER A 3 1.36 -24.74 8.70
CA SER A 3 0.17 -25.23 7.99
C SER A 3 -0.18 -26.64 8.46
N LYS A 4 -1.23 -26.75 9.28
CA LYS A 4 -1.86 -28.05 9.54
C LYS A 4 -2.69 -28.43 8.31
N ASN A 5 -2.44 -29.62 7.78
CA ASN A 5 -3.29 -30.31 6.81
C ASN A 5 -4.76 -30.27 7.29
N THR A 6 -5.61 -29.49 6.63
CA THR A 6 -7.07 -29.60 6.80
C THR A 6 -7.59 -30.63 5.82
N ILE A 7 -7.85 -31.83 6.35
CA ILE A 7 -8.78 -32.81 5.80
C ILE A 7 -10.12 -32.09 5.56
N LEU A 8 -10.81 -32.38 4.45
CA LEU A 8 -12.16 -31.86 4.16
C LEU A 8 -13.08 -32.08 5.37
N ASP A 9 -13.37 -31.01 6.10
CA ASP A 9 -14.21 -31.03 7.30
C ASP A 9 -15.68 -30.87 6.87
N SER A 10 -16.45 -31.96 6.95
CA SER A 10 -17.89 -31.96 6.66
C SER A 10 -18.72 -31.33 7.79
N ASP A 11 -18.13 -31.05 8.96
CA ASP A 11 -18.84 -30.49 10.12
C ASP A 11 -18.79 -28.94 10.12
N CYS A 12 -19.49 -28.31 9.17
CA CYS A 12 -19.52 -26.86 9.10
C CYS A 12 -20.35 -26.24 10.25
N MET A 13 -19.80 -25.21 10.90
CA MET A 13 -20.44 -24.52 12.01
C MET A 13 -21.24 -23.32 11.48
N THR A 14 -22.57 -23.44 11.42
CA THR A 14 -23.44 -22.33 11.00
C THR A 14 -23.66 -21.30 12.12
N LEU A 15 -24.05 -20.07 11.76
CA LEU A 15 -24.41 -19.02 12.72
C LEU A 15 -25.49 -19.50 13.69
N THR A 16 -26.57 -20.10 13.18
CA THR A 16 -27.66 -20.66 13.99
C THR A 16 -27.15 -21.69 15.00
N ARG A 17 -26.30 -22.62 14.54
CA ARG A 17 -25.70 -23.64 15.42
C ARG A 17 -24.78 -23.00 16.46
N PHE A 18 -24.05 -21.94 16.08
CA PHE A 18 -23.13 -21.24 16.97
C PHE A 18 -23.89 -20.54 18.10
N VAL A 19 -24.94 -19.81 17.77
CA VAL A 19 -25.75 -19.11 18.77
C VAL A 19 -26.46 -20.10 19.70
N LEU A 20 -26.97 -21.23 19.18
CA LEU A 20 -27.54 -22.31 20.00
C LEU A 20 -26.49 -22.94 20.94
N ALA A 21 -25.26 -23.12 20.47
CA ALA A 21 -24.17 -23.65 21.29
C ALA A 21 -23.77 -22.67 22.41
N GLU A 22 -23.74 -21.36 22.13
CA GLU A 22 -23.49 -20.33 23.14
C GLU A 22 -24.64 -20.19 24.14
N GLN A 23 -25.89 -20.30 23.67
CA GLN A 23 -27.07 -20.30 24.54
C GLN A 23 -27.00 -21.43 25.59
N ARG A 24 -26.59 -22.65 25.19
CA ARG A 24 -26.45 -23.78 26.12
C ARG A 24 -25.44 -23.54 27.25
N LYS A 25 -24.49 -22.63 27.06
CA LYS A 25 -23.50 -22.27 28.09
C LYS A 25 -24.06 -21.32 29.15
N VAL A 26 -25.25 -20.75 28.94
CA VAL A 26 -25.88 -19.79 29.86
C VAL A 26 -27.20 -20.39 30.38
N PRO A 27 -27.22 -20.93 31.61
CA PRO A 27 -28.40 -21.63 32.15
C PRO A 27 -29.68 -20.77 32.22
N SER A 28 -29.55 -19.44 32.30
CA SER A 28 -30.66 -18.49 32.38
C SER A 28 -31.19 -18.00 31.02
N ALA A 29 -30.67 -18.51 29.89
CA ALA A 29 -31.02 -18.03 28.56
C ALA A 29 -32.29 -18.70 28.00
N THR A 30 -33.36 -17.92 27.81
CA THR A 30 -34.68 -18.40 27.34
C THR A 30 -34.73 -18.76 25.85
N GLY A 31 -33.78 -18.26 25.04
CA GLY A 31 -33.75 -18.45 23.58
C GLY A 31 -34.18 -17.24 22.75
N ASP A 32 -34.72 -16.20 23.40
CA ASP A 32 -35.21 -15.00 22.72
C ASP A 32 -34.11 -14.30 21.89
N LEU A 33 -32.87 -14.27 22.40
CA LEU A 33 -31.74 -13.68 21.67
C LEU A 33 -31.40 -14.50 20.42
N THR A 34 -31.54 -15.83 20.48
CA THR A 34 -31.32 -16.72 19.35
C THR A 34 -32.34 -16.47 18.25
N GLN A 35 -33.61 -16.31 18.62
CA GLN A 35 -34.68 -15.96 17.68
C GLN A 35 -34.44 -14.58 17.04
N LEU A 36 -34.04 -13.59 17.84
CA LEU A 36 -33.69 -12.26 17.35
C LEU A 36 -32.55 -12.28 16.32
N LEU A 37 -31.47 -13.01 16.62
CA LEU A 37 -30.33 -13.13 15.72
C LEU A 37 -30.68 -13.87 14.42
N ASN A 38 -31.58 -14.87 14.48
CA ASN A 38 -32.09 -15.55 13.28
C ASN A 38 -32.95 -14.60 12.40
N SER A 39 -33.75 -13.72 13.02
CA SER A 39 -34.49 -12.67 12.29
C SER A 39 -33.54 -11.68 11.61
N ILE A 40 -32.49 -11.23 12.31
CA ILE A 40 -31.45 -10.36 11.74
C ILE A 40 -30.74 -11.06 10.58
N GLN A 41 -30.33 -12.33 10.76
CA GLN A 41 -29.71 -13.13 9.69
C GLN A 41 -30.61 -13.17 8.44
N THR A 42 -31.91 -13.35 8.62
CA THR A 42 -32.88 -13.40 7.51
C THR A 42 -33.02 -12.05 6.81
N ALA A 43 -33.10 -10.95 7.58
CA ALA A 43 -33.10 -9.59 7.02
C ALA A 43 -31.82 -9.32 6.20
N VAL A 44 -30.65 -9.68 6.74
CA VAL A 44 -29.36 -9.52 6.05
C VAL A 44 -29.31 -10.34 4.75
N LYS A 45 -29.86 -11.58 4.72
CA LYS A 45 -29.96 -12.37 3.47
C LYS A 45 -30.82 -11.67 2.42
N ALA A 46 -31.97 -11.13 2.82
CA ALA A 46 -32.88 -10.43 1.93
C ALA A 46 -32.24 -9.14 1.37
N VAL A 47 -31.66 -8.31 2.24
CA VAL A 47 -30.94 -7.10 1.85
C VAL A 47 -29.76 -7.44 0.94
N SER A 48 -29.01 -8.50 1.25
CA SER A 48 -27.88 -8.92 0.44
C SER A 48 -28.29 -9.37 -0.97
N SER A 49 -29.44 -10.05 -1.11
CA SER A 49 -30.01 -10.38 -2.42
C SER A 49 -30.46 -9.11 -3.17
N ALA A 50 -31.04 -8.14 -2.46
CA ALA A 50 -31.46 -6.87 -3.04
C ALA A 50 -30.28 -6.03 -3.55
N VAL A 51 -29.23 -5.86 -2.74
CA VAL A 51 -27.99 -5.14 -3.09
C VAL A 51 -27.33 -5.76 -4.33
N ARG A 52 -27.21 -7.09 -4.41
CA ARG A 52 -26.60 -7.77 -5.58
C ARG A 52 -27.42 -7.63 -6.87
N LYS A 53 -28.71 -7.34 -6.76
CA LYS A 53 -29.63 -7.20 -7.90
C LYS A 53 -30.03 -5.74 -8.15
N ALA A 54 -29.48 -4.77 -7.42
CA ALA A 54 -29.95 -3.40 -7.42
C ALA A 54 -29.96 -2.77 -8.83
N GLY A 55 -28.95 -3.05 -9.65
CA GLY A 55 -28.90 -2.58 -11.04
C GLY A 55 -29.86 -3.26 -12.00
N ILE A 56 -30.19 -4.53 -11.76
CA ILE A 56 -31.11 -5.29 -12.62
C ILE A 56 -32.56 -4.93 -12.29
N ALA A 57 -32.84 -4.75 -11.00
CA ALA A 57 -34.17 -4.44 -10.49
C ALA A 57 -34.50 -2.94 -10.54
N ASN A 58 -33.68 -2.13 -11.24
CA ASN A 58 -33.86 -0.67 -11.36
C ASN A 58 -34.03 0.03 -10.00
N MET A 59 -33.32 -0.46 -8.99
CA MET A 59 -33.35 0.04 -7.62
C MET A 59 -32.30 1.12 -7.37
N TYR A 60 -31.53 1.50 -8.40
CA TYR A 60 -30.74 2.72 -8.38
C TYR A 60 -31.64 3.94 -8.58
N GLY A 61 -31.37 4.99 -7.81
CA GLY A 61 -32.08 6.26 -7.89
C GLY A 61 -32.82 6.66 -6.61
N ILE A 62 -33.31 7.90 -6.65
CA ILE A 62 -33.93 8.62 -5.55
C ILE A 62 -35.35 8.07 -5.33
N ALA A 63 -35.72 7.83 -4.07
CA ALA A 63 -37.08 7.40 -3.69
C ALA A 63 -38.10 8.56 -3.70
N GLY A 64 -37.67 9.78 -4.02
CA GLY A 64 -38.48 11.01 -4.03
C GLY A 64 -38.67 11.66 -2.65
N ASN A 65 -38.20 11.02 -1.58
CA ASN A 65 -38.28 11.53 -0.21
C ASN A 65 -36.92 12.09 0.24
N THR A 66 -36.95 13.16 1.04
CA THR A 66 -35.77 13.71 1.73
C THR A 66 -35.84 13.28 3.19
N ASN A 67 -34.78 12.66 3.72
CA ASN A 67 -34.77 12.19 5.10
C ASN A 67 -34.79 13.34 6.11
N VAL A 68 -35.09 13.01 7.36
CA VAL A 68 -35.06 13.93 8.53
C VAL A 68 -33.71 14.67 8.68
N GLN A 69 -32.66 14.14 8.05
CA GLN A 69 -31.29 14.63 8.09
C GLN A 69 -30.89 15.44 6.84
N GLY A 70 -31.83 15.68 5.93
CA GLY A 70 -31.61 16.45 4.70
C GLY A 70 -30.87 15.68 3.60
N GLU A 71 -30.72 14.36 3.72
CA GLU A 71 -30.09 13.48 2.72
C GLU A 71 -31.16 12.90 1.77
N GLU A 72 -30.82 12.75 0.49
CA GLU A 72 -31.70 12.14 -0.51
C GLU A 72 -31.84 10.64 -0.25
N VAL A 73 -33.08 10.17 0.00
CA VAL A 73 -33.33 8.77 0.33
C VAL A 73 -33.26 7.92 -0.93
N LYS A 74 -32.42 6.87 -0.91
CA LYS A 74 -32.38 5.91 -2.02
C LYS A 74 -33.44 4.84 -1.83
N LYS A 75 -33.95 4.27 -2.92
CA LYS A 75 -34.97 3.21 -2.87
C LYS A 75 -34.53 2.00 -2.06
N LEU A 76 -33.22 1.71 -2.07
CA LEU A 76 -32.65 0.58 -1.35
C LEU A 76 -32.62 0.82 0.18
N ASP A 77 -32.51 2.08 0.61
CA ASP A 77 -32.58 2.47 2.03
C ASP A 77 -33.99 2.18 2.58
N VAL A 78 -35.03 2.58 1.84
CA VAL A 78 -36.43 2.28 2.20
C VAL A 78 -36.69 0.78 2.29
N LEU A 79 -36.27 0.02 1.27
CA LEU A 79 -36.47 -1.44 1.24
C LEU A 79 -35.74 -2.13 2.39
N SER A 80 -34.48 -1.78 2.63
CA SER A 80 -33.69 -2.39 3.70
C SER A 80 -34.30 -2.07 5.07
N ASN A 81 -34.74 -0.83 5.29
CA ASN A 81 -35.42 -0.43 6.52
C ASN A 81 -36.71 -1.23 6.76
N GLU A 82 -37.58 -1.34 5.76
CA GLU A 82 -38.83 -2.13 5.86
C GLU A 82 -38.54 -3.60 6.16
N LEU A 83 -37.54 -4.20 5.50
CA LEU A 83 -37.14 -5.58 5.74
C LEU A 83 -36.67 -5.79 7.19
N PHE A 84 -35.83 -4.89 7.72
CA PHE A 84 -35.38 -4.98 9.11
C PHE A 84 -36.54 -4.80 10.09
N ILE A 85 -37.39 -3.78 9.92
CA ILE A 85 -38.54 -3.54 10.81
C ILE A 85 -39.48 -4.75 10.83
N ASN A 86 -39.82 -5.30 9.66
CA ASN A 86 -40.74 -6.44 9.55
C ASN A 86 -40.15 -7.71 10.19
N MET A 87 -38.88 -8.01 9.94
CA MET A 87 -38.22 -9.22 10.49
C MET A 87 -37.98 -9.11 12.00
N LEU A 88 -37.67 -7.91 12.51
CA LEU A 88 -37.50 -7.67 13.94
C LEU A 88 -38.84 -7.69 14.67
N THR A 89 -39.89 -7.09 14.11
CA THR A 89 -41.24 -7.09 14.70
C THR A 89 -41.84 -8.49 14.75
N SER A 90 -41.65 -9.28 13.69
CA SER A 90 -42.10 -10.69 13.64
C SER A 90 -41.25 -11.65 14.47
N SER A 91 -40.17 -11.17 15.09
CA SER A 91 -39.35 -12.00 15.99
C SER A 91 -40.01 -12.25 17.35
N PHE A 92 -41.04 -11.48 17.74
CA PHE A 92 -41.67 -11.51 19.08
C PHE A 92 -40.69 -11.25 20.24
N THR A 93 -39.50 -10.71 19.97
CA THR A 93 -38.42 -10.56 20.96
C THR A 93 -38.02 -9.11 21.21
N THR A 94 -38.48 -8.18 20.38
CA THR A 94 -38.16 -6.75 20.45
C THR A 94 -39.34 -5.94 20.97
N CYS A 95 -39.07 -4.86 21.71
CA CYS A 95 -40.08 -3.91 22.17
C CYS A 95 -39.94 -2.53 21.55
N VAL A 96 -38.71 -2.11 21.27
CA VAL A 96 -38.40 -0.80 20.68
C VAL A 96 -37.38 -0.97 19.59
N LEU A 97 -37.62 -0.32 18.46
CA LEU A 97 -36.71 -0.27 17.32
C LEU A 97 -36.30 1.19 17.06
N VAL A 98 -35.01 1.42 16.85
CA VAL A 98 -34.47 2.73 16.46
C VAL A 98 -33.70 2.54 15.15
N SER A 99 -34.16 3.20 14.10
CA SER A 99 -33.55 3.16 12.76
C SER A 99 -33.00 4.53 12.38
N GLU A 100 -31.95 4.57 11.56
CA GLU A 100 -31.51 5.82 10.93
C GLU A 100 -32.62 6.50 10.11
N GLU A 101 -33.43 5.68 9.43
CA GLU A 101 -34.43 6.11 8.44
C GLU A 101 -35.74 6.58 9.06
N ASN A 102 -35.93 6.36 10.38
CA ASN A 102 -37.15 6.73 11.09
C ASN A 102 -36.87 7.83 12.10
N GLN A 103 -37.65 8.93 12.02
CA GLN A 103 -37.52 10.08 12.93
C GLN A 103 -37.81 9.76 14.40
N ASN A 104 -38.72 8.82 14.65
CA ASN A 104 -39.16 8.43 15.98
C ASN A 104 -38.82 6.96 16.23
N ALA A 105 -38.59 6.62 17.50
CA ALA A 105 -38.49 5.22 17.91
C ALA A 105 -39.80 4.49 17.59
N ILE A 106 -39.70 3.30 17.02
CA ILE A 106 -40.85 2.47 16.67
C ILE A 106 -41.17 1.58 17.87
N GLU A 107 -42.36 1.77 18.42
CA GLU A 107 -42.89 0.91 19.48
C GLU A 107 -43.52 -0.34 18.86
N VAL A 108 -43.06 -1.51 19.30
CA VAL A 108 -43.64 -2.79 18.86
C VAL A 108 -44.94 -3.04 19.63
N GLU A 109 -46.00 -3.40 18.90
CA GLU A 109 -47.32 -3.76 19.46
C GLU A 109 -47.19 -4.75 20.62
N THR A 110 -48.00 -4.57 21.68
CA THR A 110 -47.91 -5.35 22.92
C THR A 110 -47.94 -6.86 22.70
N GLU A 111 -48.70 -7.34 21.71
CA GLU A 111 -48.81 -8.76 21.36
C GLU A 111 -47.54 -9.36 20.75
N LYS A 112 -46.72 -8.51 20.13
CA LYS A 112 -45.44 -8.88 19.48
C LYS A 112 -44.23 -8.40 20.27
N SER A 113 -44.46 -7.81 21.44
CA SER A 113 -43.43 -7.15 22.24
C SER A 113 -42.59 -8.16 23.02
N GLY A 114 -41.27 -8.03 22.92
CA GLY A 114 -40.33 -8.78 23.74
C GLY A 114 -39.46 -7.90 24.64
N LYS A 115 -38.31 -8.41 25.05
CA LYS A 115 -37.45 -7.78 26.06
C LYS A 115 -36.26 -6.99 25.51
N TYR A 116 -36.05 -7.00 24.19
CA TYR A 116 -34.90 -6.35 23.57
C TYR A 116 -35.25 -5.04 22.88
N ILE A 117 -34.27 -4.15 22.83
CA ILE A 117 -34.30 -2.90 22.07
C ILE A 117 -33.23 -3.01 21.00
N VAL A 118 -33.56 -2.69 19.76
CA VAL A 118 -32.63 -2.82 18.63
C VAL A 118 -32.43 -1.46 17.98
N CYS A 119 -31.20 -0.98 18.02
CA CYS A 119 -30.76 0.21 17.28
C CYS A 119 -30.01 -0.27 16.04
N PHE A 120 -30.41 0.15 14.84
CA PHE A 120 -29.78 -0.32 13.62
C PHE A 120 -29.69 0.75 12.54
N ASP A 121 -28.66 0.62 11.72
CA ASP A 121 -28.54 1.27 10.43
C ASP A 121 -28.82 0.20 9.36
N PRO A 122 -29.95 0.30 8.63
CA PRO A 122 -30.31 -0.72 7.66
C PRO A 122 -29.34 -0.76 6.47
N LEU A 123 -28.71 0.36 6.09
CA LEU A 123 -27.83 0.43 4.94
C LEU A 123 -26.75 1.55 5.04
N ASP A 124 -25.65 1.25 5.73
CA ASP A 124 -24.46 2.10 5.81
C ASP A 124 -23.78 2.22 4.45
N GLY A 125 -23.33 3.44 4.14
CA GLY A 125 -22.60 3.75 2.91
C GLY A 125 -23.53 3.91 1.69
N SER A 126 -24.79 4.29 1.90
CA SER A 126 -25.79 4.46 0.84
C SER A 126 -25.31 5.35 -0.31
N SER A 127 -24.47 6.35 -0.05
CA SER A 127 -23.83 7.19 -1.07
C SER A 127 -23.06 6.40 -2.13
N ASN A 128 -22.50 5.23 -1.77
CA ASN A 128 -21.65 4.44 -2.64
C ASN A 128 -22.39 3.27 -3.35
N ILE A 129 -23.70 3.17 -3.20
CA ILE A 129 -24.52 2.13 -3.85
C ILE A 129 -24.39 2.22 -5.38
N ASP A 130 -24.44 3.43 -5.95
CA ASP A 130 -24.47 3.62 -7.40
C ASP A 130 -23.13 3.29 -8.07
N CYS A 131 -22.02 3.38 -7.31
CA CYS A 131 -20.68 3.03 -7.78
C CYS A 131 -20.24 1.61 -7.39
N LEU A 132 -21.17 0.77 -6.90
CA LEU A 132 -20.94 -0.65 -6.57
C LEU A 132 -19.82 -0.90 -5.55
N VAL A 133 -19.56 0.07 -4.68
CA VAL A 133 -18.60 -0.09 -3.58
C VAL A 133 -19.25 -0.90 -2.46
N SER A 134 -18.44 -1.45 -1.56
CA SER A 134 -18.93 -2.18 -0.40
C SER A 134 -19.79 -1.29 0.51
N VAL A 135 -20.95 -1.81 0.88
CA VAL A 135 -21.94 -1.22 1.80
C VAL A 135 -22.25 -2.22 2.92
N GLY A 136 -23.02 -1.83 3.93
CA GLY A 136 -23.31 -2.74 5.04
C GLY A 136 -24.57 -2.41 5.83
N SER A 137 -24.88 -3.21 6.85
CA SER A 137 -25.92 -2.90 7.84
C SER A 137 -25.30 -3.02 9.23
N ILE A 138 -25.70 -2.16 10.18
CA ILE A 138 -25.14 -2.13 11.54
C ILE A 138 -26.27 -2.36 12.53
N PHE A 139 -26.03 -3.09 13.61
CA PHE A 139 -27.03 -3.30 14.65
C PHE A 139 -26.42 -3.42 16.05
N GLY A 140 -27.11 -2.85 17.03
CA GLY A 140 -26.85 -2.97 18.46
C GLY A 140 -28.11 -3.41 19.20
N ILE A 141 -27.96 -4.37 20.11
CA ILE A 141 -29.07 -4.99 20.86
C ILE A 141 -28.88 -4.69 22.34
N TYR A 142 -29.84 -3.99 22.92
CA TYR A 142 -29.94 -3.71 24.35
C TYR A 142 -31.04 -4.55 24.99
N LYS A 143 -30.94 -4.74 26.30
CA LYS A 143 -32.04 -5.28 27.09
C LYS A 143 -32.85 -4.13 27.70
N LYS A 144 -34.18 -4.25 27.69
CA LYS A 144 -35.04 -3.30 28.40
C LYS A 144 -34.78 -3.40 29.91
N THR A 145 -34.53 -2.27 30.56
CA THR A 145 -34.35 -2.21 32.02
C THR A 145 -35.69 -1.99 32.72
N GLU A 146 -35.85 -2.50 33.95
CA GLU A 146 -37.10 -2.40 34.72
C GLU A 146 -37.46 -0.96 35.12
N GLN A 147 -36.48 -0.05 35.10
CA GLN A 147 -36.66 1.39 35.34
C GLN A 147 -37.30 2.12 34.15
N CYS A 148 -37.39 1.49 32.97
CA CYS A 148 -38.01 2.06 31.77
C CYS A 148 -39.52 1.80 31.71
N LYS A 149 -40.27 2.31 32.70
CA LYS A 149 -41.74 2.43 32.62
C LYS A 149 -42.20 3.67 31.84
N GLU A 150 -41.28 4.59 31.55
CA GLU A 150 -41.51 5.77 30.71
C GLU A 150 -41.11 5.49 29.24
N SER A 151 -41.54 6.38 28.33
CA SER A 151 -41.56 6.30 26.85
C SER A 151 -40.48 5.43 26.17
N ALA A 152 -40.83 4.79 25.04
CA ALA A 152 -39.87 3.96 24.28
C ALA A 152 -38.57 4.67 23.89
N VAL A 153 -38.62 5.99 23.70
CA VAL A 153 -37.45 6.81 23.42
C VAL A 153 -36.47 6.75 24.59
N GLN A 154 -36.92 7.01 25.82
CA GLN A 154 -36.04 6.95 27.00
C GLN A 154 -35.47 5.55 27.22
N ALA A 155 -36.24 4.50 26.89
CA ALA A 155 -35.77 3.13 27.00
C ALA A 155 -34.58 2.83 26.06
N ALA A 156 -34.51 3.49 24.91
CA ALA A 156 -33.42 3.33 23.94
C ALA A 156 -32.17 4.17 24.26
N LEU A 157 -32.28 5.22 25.08
CA LEU A 157 -31.17 6.10 25.47
C LEU A 157 -30.29 5.45 26.55
N GLN A 158 -29.65 4.34 26.21
CA GLN A 158 -28.74 3.60 27.09
C GLN A 158 -27.28 3.79 26.67
N PRO A 159 -26.32 3.80 27.61
CA PRO A 159 -24.91 3.81 27.28
C PRO A 159 -24.51 2.49 26.59
N GLY A 160 -23.51 2.56 25.71
CA GLY A 160 -23.07 1.41 24.92
C GLY A 160 -22.54 0.21 25.74
N ARG A 161 -22.16 0.43 27.00
CA ARG A 161 -21.82 -0.67 27.93
C ARG A 161 -22.99 -1.62 28.25
N ASN A 162 -24.23 -1.18 28.04
CA ASN A 162 -25.41 -1.99 28.26
C ASN A 162 -25.79 -2.88 27.06
N LEU A 163 -25.00 -2.85 25.98
CA LEU A 163 -25.20 -3.75 24.85
C LEU A 163 -25.04 -5.21 25.29
N VAL A 164 -26.03 -6.03 24.92
CA VAL A 164 -25.99 -7.48 25.09
C VAL A 164 -25.29 -8.13 23.90
N ALA A 165 -25.53 -7.60 22.71
CA ALA A 165 -24.90 -8.03 21.48
C ALA A 165 -24.84 -6.88 20.49
N ALA A 166 -23.84 -6.87 19.63
CA ALA A 166 -23.75 -5.95 18.50
C ALA A 166 -23.06 -6.64 17.33
N GLY A 167 -23.27 -6.09 16.15
CA GLY A 167 -22.67 -6.62 14.94
C GLY A 167 -22.93 -5.74 13.73
N TYR A 168 -22.35 -6.18 12.62
CA TYR A 168 -22.60 -5.59 11.32
C TYR A 168 -22.59 -6.67 10.24
N ALA A 169 -23.32 -6.42 9.17
CA ALA A 169 -23.26 -7.14 7.92
C ALA A 169 -22.48 -6.33 6.90
N LEU A 170 -21.46 -6.91 6.27
CA LEU A 170 -20.72 -6.32 5.16
C LEU A 170 -21.20 -6.94 3.85
N TYR A 171 -21.69 -6.13 2.92
CA TYR A 171 -22.05 -6.50 1.56
C TYR A 171 -20.91 -6.10 0.61
N GLY A 172 -19.80 -6.83 0.71
CA GLY A 172 -18.63 -6.63 -0.15
C GLY A 172 -18.56 -7.64 -1.30
N SER A 173 -17.34 -8.03 -1.66
CA SER A 173 -17.08 -9.13 -2.59
C SER A 173 -17.73 -10.44 -2.13
N ALA A 174 -17.77 -10.66 -0.81
CA ALA A 174 -18.60 -11.66 -0.15
C ALA A 174 -19.47 -10.98 0.91
N THR A 175 -20.60 -11.62 1.27
CA THR A 175 -21.40 -11.15 2.41
C THR A 175 -20.86 -11.78 3.69
N MET A 176 -20.60 -10.96 4.70
CA MET A 176 -20.16 -11.43 6.00
C MET A 176 -20.97 -10.78 7.12
N ILE A 177 -21.34 -11.55 8.14
CA ILE A 177 -21.82 -11.01 9.42
C ILE A 177 -20.69 -11.12 10.43
N VAL A 178 -20.37 -9.99 11.08
CA VAL A 178 -19.46 -9.95 12.23
C VAL A 178 -20.31 -9.68 13.47
N LEU A 179 -20.22 -10.57 14.46
CA LEU A 179 -21.08 -10.57 15.63
C LEU A 179 -20.24 -10.71 16.92
N SER A 180 -20.59 -9.94 17.94
CA SER A 180 -20.18 -10.18 19.32
C SER A 180 -21.40 -10.25 20.24
N ILE A 181 -21.38 -11.23 21.13
CA ILE A 181 -22.34 -11.41 22.24
C ILE A 181 -21.67 -11.16 23.61
N GLY A 182 -20.60 -10.36 23.63
CA GLY A 182 -19.81 -10.04 24.83
C GLY A 182 -18.76 -11.09 25.22
N ARG A 183 -18.46 -12.05 24.34
CA ARG A 183 -17.43 -13.08 24.53
C ARG A 183 -16.53 -13.18 23.30
N GLY A 184 -16.01 -12.04 22.87
CA GLY A 184 -15.21 -11.93 21.65
C GLY A 184 -16.04 -11.84 20.37
N VAL A 185 -15.33 -11.57 19.28
CA VAL A 185 -15.90 -11.24 17.97
C VAL A 185 -15.76 -12.43 17.03
N ASN A 186 -16.81 -12.79 16.31
CA ASN A 186 -16.79 -13.90 15.35
C ASN A 186 -17.33 -13.44 13.99
N GLY A 187 -16.71 -13.92 12.91
CA GLY A 187 -17.06 -13.61 11.53
C GLY A 187 -17.68 -14.82 10.84
N PHE A 188 -18.83 -14.62 10.20
CA PHE A 188 -19.56 -15.64 9.48
C PHE A 188 -19.74 -15.21 8.03
N THR A 189 -19.24 -16.00 7.09
CA THR A 189 -19.39 -15.75 5.66
C THR A 189 -20.66 -16.40 5.13
N TYR A 190 -21.42 -15.66 4.34
CA TYR A 190 -22.62 -16.17 3.67
C TYR A 190 -22.24 -17.07 2.49
N ASP A 191 -22.80 -18.27 2.46
CA ASP A 191 -22.76 -19.16 1.30
C ASP A 191 -24.09 -19.03 0.53
N PRO A 192 -24.08 -18.43 -0.68
CA PRO A 192 -25.28 -18.26 -1.49
C PRO A 192 -25.88 -19.57 -2.01
N ALA A 193 -25.11 -20.67 -2.08
CA ALA A 193 -25.58 -21.94 -2.61
C ALA A 193 -26.51 -22.66 -1.63
N ILE A 194 -26.20 -22.58 -0.33
CA ILE A 194 -27.02 -23.19 0.73
C ILE A 194 -27.92 -22.18 1.46
N GLY A 195 -27.63 -20.88 1.36
CA GLY A 195 -28.40 -19.83 2.03
C GLY A 195 -28.11 -19.69 3.53
N GLU A 196 -26.91 -20.09 3.97
CA GLU A 196 -26.51 -20.11 5.38
C GLU A 196 -25.22 -19.30 5.62
N PHE A 197 -25.07 -18.84 6.86
CA PHE A 197 -23.86 -18.15 7.31
C PHE A 197 -22.94 -19.15 8.03
N ILE A 198 -21.74 -19.36 7.48
CA ILE A 198 -20.76 -20.32 7.97
C ILE A 198 -19.68 -19.58 8.75
N LEU A 199 -19.32 -20.08 9.93
CA LEU A 199 -18.26 -19.55 10.76
C LEU A 199 -16.90 -19.74 10.06
N THR A 200 -16.39 -18.66 9.50
CA THR A 200 -15.08 -18.62 8.83
C THR A 200 -14.00 -18.06 9.75
N GLU A 201 -14.39 -17.24 10.74
CA GLU A 201 -13.44 -16.55 11.61
C GLU A 201 -13.86 -16.62 13.07
N ARG A 202 -13.07 -17.36 13.86
CA ARG A 202 -13.30 -17.50 15.29
C ARG A 202 -12.47 -16.49 16.06
N ASN A 203 -13.10 -15.82 17.02
CA ASN A 203 -12.46 -14.95 17.99
C ASN A 203 -11.48 -13.95 17.34
N MET A 204 -12.00 -13.16 16.41
CA MET A 204 -11.26 -12.10 15.71
C MET A 204 -10.59 -11.19 16.74
N ARG A 205 -9.30 -10.90 16.49
CA ARG A 205 -8.47 -10.01 17.29
C ARG A 205 -7.81 -9.01 16.38
N MET A 206 -7.80 -7.76 16.81
CA MET A 206 -7.15 -6.68 16.10
C MET A 206 -5.69 -6.55 16.57
N PRO A 207 -4.75 -6.23 15.67
CA PRO A 207 -3.39 -5.89 16.04
C PRO A 207 -3.32 -4.65 16.97
N ASP A 208 -2.39 -4.64 17.93
CA ASP A 208 -2.21 -3.50 18.85
C ASP A 208 -1.75 -2.23 18.12
N ARG A 209 -1.03 -2.38 17.00
CA ARG A 209 -0.60 -1.31 16.07
C ARG A 209 -0.75 -1.79 14.63
N GLY A 210 -1.22 -0.91 13.74
CA GLY A 210 -1.27 -1.18 12.30
C GLY A 210 -0.38 -0.25 11.49
N ASN A 211 -0.62 -0.25 10.18
CA ASN A 211 0.11 0.56 9.19
C ASN A 211 -0.84 1.28 8.22
N ILE A 212 -2.12 1.40 8.58
CA ILE A 212 -3.17 2.04 7.77
C ILE A 212 -3.84 3.13 8.59
N TYR A 213 -4.09 4.28 7.97
CA TYR A 213 -5.06 5.26 8.48
C TYR A 213 -6.19 5.44 7.47
N SER A 214 -7.39 5.67 8.01
CA SER A 214 -8.61 5.84 7.24
C SER A 214 -9.34 7.09 7.67
N ILE A 215 -9.35 8.11 6.81
CA ILE A 215 -9.98 9.40 7.04
C ILE A 215 -10.28 10.07 5.68
N ASN A 216 -11.34 10.87 5.61
CA ASN A 216 -11.63 11.68 4.43
C ASN A 216 -10.75 12.94 4.37
N GLU A 217 -9.61 12.85 3.69
CA GLU A 217 -8.65 13.96 3.57
C GLU A 217 -9.18 15.22 2.86
N GLY A 218 -10.29 15.12 2.12
CA GLY A 218 -10.94 16.31 1.54
C GLY A 218 -11.38 17.33 2.60
N ASN A 219 -11.55 16.88 3.86
CA ASN A 219 -11.91 17.73 4.98
C ASN A 219 -10.71 18.31 5.75
N GLU A 220 -9.47 18.14 5.27
CA GLU A 220 -8.24 18.54 5.96
C GLU A 220 -8.30 19.98 6.48
N SER A 221 -8.80 20.93 5.68
CA SER A 221 -8.91 22.34 6.07
C SER A 221 -9.73 22.56 7.36
N THR A 222 -10.72 21.71 7.61
CA THR A 222 -11.68 21.82 8.72
C THR A 222 -11.28 21.07 9.98
N TRP A 223 -10.27 20.19 9.91
CA TRP A 223 -9.84 19.40 11.06
C TRP A 223 -9.16 20.24 12.15
N ASP A 224 -9.28 19.72 13.37
CA ASP A 224 -8.49 20.18 14.52
C ASP A 224 -6.99 19.95 14.32
N SER A 225 -6.18 20.80 14.98
CA SER A 225 -4.72 20.74 14.93
C SER A 225 -4.14 19.36 15.28
N SER A 226 -4.71 18.65 16.25
CA SER A 226 -4.22 17.33 16.69
C SER A 226 -4.36 16.28 15.60
N VAL A 227 -5.50 16.26 14.89
CA VAL A 227 -5.74 15.33 13.79
C VAL A 227 -4.82 15.65 12.62
N LYS A 228 -4.62 16.93 12.31
CA LYS A 228 -3.66 17.36 11.28
C LYS A 228 -2.24 16.91 11.59
N GLU A 229 -1.77 17.16 12.81
CA GLU A 229 -0.44 16.75 13.27
C GLU A 229 -0.28 15.23 13.25
N TYR A 230 -1.31 14.50 13.69
CA TYR A 230 -1.32 13.04 13.65
C TYR A 230 -1.20 12.51 12.22
N ILE A 231 -2.07 12.96 11.30
CA ILE A 231 -2.03 12.53 9.90
C ILE A 231 -0.71 12.94 9.24
N HIS A 232 -0.20 14.15 9.52
CA HIS A 232 1.11 14.59 9.04
C HIS A 232 2.23 13.65 9.53
N SER A 233 2.21 13.24 10.81
CA SER A 233 3.19 12.30 11.36
C SER A 233 3.13 10.90 10.73
N LYS A 234 1.94 10.48 10.26
CA LYS A 234 1.77 9.18 9.60
C LYS A 234 2.14 9.23 8.11
N LYS A 235 2.01 10.38 7.45
CA LYS A 235 2.50 10.64 6.09
C LYS A 235 4.02 10.83 6.04
N TYR A 236 4.57 11.56 7.02
CA TYR A 236 5.98 11.93 7.12
C TYR A 236 6.55 11.48 8.47
N PRO A 237 6.68 10.17 8.71
CA PRO A 237 7.21 9.67 9.97
C PRO A 237 8.68 10.04 10.14
N ALA A 238 9.08 10.42 11.36
CA ALA A 238 10.48 10.69 11.69
C ALA A 238 11.35 9.41 11.68
N SER A 239 10.74 8.24 11.81
CA SER A 239 11.37 6.91 11.78
C SER A 239 10.35 5.88 11.31
N GLY A 240 10.77 4.94 10.47
CA GLY A 240 9.92 3.88 9.92
C GLY A 240 9.21 4.26 8.61
N LYS A 241 8.33 3.37 8.13
CA LYS A 241 7.58 3.56 6.89
C LYS A 241 6.32 4.39 7.13
N ALA A 242 5.96 5.22 6.15
CA ALA A 242 4.70 5.94 6.16
C ALA A 242 3.52 4.96 6.16
N TYR A 243 2.42 5.37 6.80
CA TYR A 243 1.20 4.56 6.81
C TYR A 243 0.51 4.66 5.45
N SER A 244 -0.14 3.57 5.04
CA SER A 244 -0.98 3.55 3.85
C SER A 244 -2.32 4.25 4.12
N ALA A 245 -2.70 5.20 3.28
CA ALA A 245 -4.04 5.78 3.30
C ALA A 245 -5.04 4.81 2.66
N ARG A 246 -6.15 4.51 3.35
CA ARG A 246 -7.28 3.76 2.79
C ARG A 246 -8.58 4.38 3.28
N TYR A 247 -9.45 4.81 2.37
CA TYR A 247 -10.76 5.34 2.72
C TYR A 247 -11.76 4.89 1.65
N VAL A 248 -12.60 3.92 2.00
CA VAL A 248 -13.63 3.37 1.11
C VAL A 248 -14.83 4.30 1.06
N GLY A 249 -15.14 4.96 2.18
CA GLY A 249 -16.28 5.86 2.30
C GLY A 249 -17.57 5.16 2.77
N SER A 250 -17.50 3.91 3.21
CA SER A 250 -18.52 3.21 4.01
C SER A 250 -17.88 2.83 5.33
N MET A 251 -18.54 3.16 6.44
CA MET A 251 -18.01 2.90 7.78
C MET A 251 -17.80 1.39 7.98
N VAL A 252 -18.75 0.56 7.57
CA VAL A 252 -18.66 -0.90 7.74
C VAL A 252 -17.43 -1.47 7.02
N ALA A 253 -17.18 -1.04 5.78
CA ALA A 253 -16.04 -1.51 5.00
C ALA A 253 -14.70 -1.06 5.58
N ASP A 254 -14.60 0.21 5.98
CA ASP A 254 -13.38 0.76 6.56
C ASP A 254 -13.09 0.17 7.95
N VAL A 255 -14.10 0.00 8.81
CA VAL A 255 -13.96 -0.62 10.14
C VAL A 255 -13.62 -2.10 10.03
N HIS A 256 -14.26 -2.85 9.12
CA HIS A 256 -13.93 -4.26 8.91
C HIS A 256 -12.46 -4.46 8.53
N ARG A 257 -11.96 -3.63 7.61
CA ARG A 257 -10.54 -3.63 7.24
C ARG A 257 -9.65 -3.28 8.44
N THR A 258 -10.01 -2.28 9.23
CA THR A 258 -9.26 -1.89 10.44
C THR A 258 -9.17 -3.02 11.45
N ILE A 259 -10.26 -3.76 11.70
CA ILE A 259 -10.25 -4.93 12.59
C ILE A 259 -9.29 -6.01 12.08
N LYS A 260 -9.26 -6.22 10.75
CA LYS A 260 -8.48 -7.27 10.10
C LYS A 260 -6.99 -6.98 9.96
N TYR A 261 -6.65 -5.78 9.50
CA TYR A 261 -5.28 -5.40 9.16
C TYR A 261 -4.64 -4.52 10.22
N GLY A 262 -5.40 -4.06 11.20
CA GLY A 262 -4.97 -3.05 12.16
C GLY A 262 -4.92 -1.66 11.54
N GLY A 263 -4.65 -0.68 12.38
CA GLY A 263 -4.58 0.73 12.01
C GLY A 263 -5.69 1.52 12.67
N ILE A 264 -6.05 2.66 12.09
CA ILE A 264 -7.02 3.58 12.69
C ILE A 264 -8.04 4.09 11.66
N PHE A 265 -9.29 4.16 12.07
CA PHE A 265 -10.37 4.86 11.39
C PHE A 265 -10.72 6.13 12.17
N LEU A 266 -10.78 7.25 11.46
CA LEU A 266 -11.05 8.57 12.04
C LEU A 266 -12.22 9.22 11.30
N TYR A 267 -13.22 9.64 12.08
CA TYR A 267 -14.25 10.58 11.65
C TYR A 267 -14.33 11.71 12.68
N PRO A 268 -13.39 12.67 12.63
CA PRO A 268 -13.32 13.72 13.63
C PRO A 268 -14.47 14.72 13.48
N ALA A 269 -14.64 15.57 14.49
CA ALA A 269 -15.46 16.76 14.38
C ALA A 269 -14.87 17.70 13.31
N SER A 270 -15.74 18.45 12.64
CA SER A 270 -15.36 19.47 11.67
C SER A 270 -16.03 20.80 12.01
N LYS A 271 -15.56 21.90 11.41
CA LYS A 271 -16.22 23.21 11.55
C LYS A 271 -17.68 23.20 11.10
N SER A 272 -18.02 22.40 10.09
CA SER A 272 -19.39 22.25 9.57
C SER A 272 -20.22 21.22 10.34
N SER A 273 -19.59 20.35 11.13
CA SER A 273 -20.23 19.31 11.92
C SER A 273 -19.48 19.13 13.25
N PRO A 274 -19.70 20.04 14.22
CA PRO A 274 -18.93 20.09 15.46
C PRO A 274 -19.12 18.87 16.35
N ASN A 275 -20.24 18.16 16.20
CA ASN A 275 -20.53 16.90 16.90
C ASN A 275 -20.21 15.66 16.05
N GLY A 276 -19.43 15.80 14.97
CA GLY A 276 -19.20 14.72 14.00
C GLY A 276 -20.40 14.49 13.06
N LYS A 277 -20.22 13.60 12.08
CA LYS A 277 -21.29 13.20 11.14
C LYS A 277 -22.02 11.93 11.59
N LEU A 278 -21.27 10.97 12.10
CA LEU A 278 -21.78 9.64 12.46
C LEU A 278 -22.67 9.69 13.71
N ARG A 279 -23.67 8.82 13.75
CA ARG A 279 -24.72 8.74 14.77
C ARG A 279 -24.33 7.75 15.86
N LEU A 280 -24.61 8.15 17.10
CA LEU A 280 -24.08 7.51 18.28
C LEU A 280 -24.68 6.10 18.48
N LEU A 281 -26.00 5.98 18.43
CA LEU A 281 -26.72 4.75 18.83
C LEU A 281 -26.56 3.58 17.86
N TYR A 282 -26.54 3.83 16.56
CA TYR A 282 -26.61 2.79 15.53
C TYR A 282 -25.37 2.69 14.63
N GLU A 283 -24.43 3.64 14.70
CA GLU A 283 -23.14 3.54 14.00
C GLU A 283 -21.97 3.44 15.01
N CYS A 284 -21.79 4.46 15.84
CA CYS A 284 -20.61 4.58 16.71
C CYS A 284 -20.57 3.50 17.80
N ILE A 285 -21.65 3.33 18.58
CA ILE A 285 -21.69 2.40 19.71
C ILE A 285 -21.53 0.93 19.26
N PRO A 286 -22.29 0.42 18.27
CA PRO A 286 -22.12 -0.95 17.82
C PRO A 286 -20.71 -1.26 17.32
N MET A 287 -20.12 -0.34 16.54
CA MET A 287 -18.74 -0.50 16.04
C MET A 287 -17.71 -0.42 17.16
N ALA A 288 -17.88 0.50 18.12
CA ALA A 288 -17.01 0.59 19.30
C ALA A 288 -17.06 -0.68 20.16
N PHE A 289 -18.24 -1.30 20.30
CA PHE A 289 -18.40 -2.55 21.03
C PHE A 289 -17.63 -3.70 20.35
N ILE A 290 -17.78 -3.86 19.04
CA ILE A 290 -17.02 -4.87 18.28
C ILE A 290 -15.52 -4.62 18.38
N VAL A 291 -15.07 -3.38 18.17
CA VAL A 291 -13.64 -3.03 18.19
C VAL A 291 -13.02 -3.33 19.56
N LYS A 292 -13.70 -2.99 20.66
CA LYS A 292 -13.21 -3.29 22.01
C LYS A 292 -13.16 -4.78 22.31
N GLU A 293 -14.19 -5.53 21.93
CA GLU A 293 -14.21 -6.99 22.06
C GLU A 293 -13.12 -7.67 21.22
N ALA A 294 -12.72 -7.06 20.10
CA ALA A 294 -11.57 -7.47 19.30
C ALA A 294 -10.22 -7.04 19.89
N GLY A 295 -10.19 -6.30 21.01
CA GLY A 295 -8.97 -5.83 21.67
C GLY A 295 -8.49 -4.45 21.22
N GLY A 296 -9.34 -3.63 20.61
CA GLY A 296 -9.04 -2.26 20.20
C GLY A 296 -9.41 -1.17 21.19
N LEU A 297 -9.36 0.07 20.71
CA LEU A 297 -9.90 1.25 21.39
C LEU A 297 -10.87 2.00 20.49
N ALA A 298 -11.86 2.67 21.11
CA ALA A 298 -12.82 3.53 20.44
C ALA A 298 -13.19 4.71 21.34
N THR A 299 -12.98 5.94 20.87
CA THR A 299 -13.19 7.18 21.64
C THR A 299 -13.71 8.29 20.73
N ASN A 300 -14.39 9.28 21.32
CA ASN A 300 -14.73 10.53 20.64
C ASN A 300 -13.60 11.58 20.70
N GLY A 301 -12.42 11.19 21.19
CA GLY A 301 -11.26 12.05 21.42
C GLY A 301 -11.17 12.60 22.85
N ARG A 302 -12.19 12.37 23.69
CA ARG A 302 -12.20 12.78 25.10
C ARG A 302 -12.62 11.66 26.03
N ILE A 303 -13.74 11.02 25.71
CA ILE A 303 -14.33 9.91 26.46
C ILE A 303 -14.49 8.70 25.55
N ASP A 304 -14.58 7.55 26.17
CA ASP A 304 -14.84 6.30 25.48
C ASP A 304 -16.25 6.30 24.90
N ILE A 305 -16.42 5.81 23.66
CA ILE A 305 -17.73 5.82 22.98
C ILE A 305 -18.78 5.02 23.76
N LEU A 306 -18.39 3.92 24.42
CA LEU A 306 -19.35 3.09 25.15
C LEU A 306 -19.82 3.72 26.47
N ASP A 307 -19.09 4.71 26.98
CA ASP A 307 -19.42 5.43 28.22
C ASP A 307 -20.31 6.65 28.00
N ILE A 308 -20.56 7.02 26.74
CA ILE A 308 -21.42 8.16 26.41
C ILE A 308 -22.88 7.77 26.70
N VAL A 309 -23.55 8.57 27.52
CA VAL A 309 -25.00 8.48 27.73
C VAL A 309 -25.69 9.29 26.62
N PRO A 310 -26.49 8.67 25.75
CA PRO A 310 -27.16 9.37 24.66
C PRO A 310 -28.24 10.33 25.17
N GLU A 311 -28.26 11.56 24.65
CA GLU A 311 -29.29 12.57 24.95
C GLU A 311 -30.46 12.53 23.95
N SER A 312 -30.20 12.00 22.75
CA SER A 312 -31.17 11.88 21.66
C SER A 312 -30.90 10.64 20.81
N ILE A 313 -31.95 10.06 20.23
CA ILE A 313 -31.84 8.84 19.41
C ILE A 313 -31.01 9.04 18.13
N HIS A 314 -30.93 10.28 17.62
CA HIS A 314 -30.12 10.65 16.46
C HIS A 314 -28.91 11.53 16.84
N GLN A 315 -28.46 11.46 18.10
CA GLN A 315 -27.26 12.19 18.52
C GLN A 315 -26.05 11.79 17.68
N ARG A 316 -25.26 12.78 17.25
CA ARG A 316 -24.00 12.56 16.52
C ARG A 316 -22.80 12.56 17.45
N SER A 317 -21.76 11.84 17.07
CA SER A 317 -20.48 11.84 17.79
C SER A 317 -19.30 11.73 16.82
N PRO A 318 -18.19 12.46 17.05
CA PRO A 318 -16.95 12.13 16.38
C PRO A 318 -16.44 10.78 16.89
N ILE A 319 -15.69 10.06 16.06
CA ILE A 319 -15.18 8.75 16.43
C ILE A 319 -13.75 8.52 15.93
N PHE A 320 -12.95 7.93 16.81
CA PHE A 320 -11.61 7.44 16.57
C PHE A 320 -11.57 6.01 17.06
N LEU A 321 -11.42 5.04 16.16
CA LEU A 321 -11.45 3.62 16.50
C LEU A 321 -10.36 2.85 15.76
N GLY A 322 -9.83 1.81 16.41
CA GLY A 322 -8.85 0.92 15.80
C GLY A 322 -7.82 0.40 16.80
N SER A 323 -6.65 0.04 16.27
CA SER A 323 -5.48 -0.45 17.01
C SER A 323 -5.17 0.46 18.20
N LYS A 324 -4.99 -0.13 19.39
CA LYS A 324 -4.89 0.61 20.65
C LYS A 324 -3.80 1.69 20.59
N ASP A 325 -2.65 1.34 20.05
CA ASP A 325 -1.51 2.25 19.98
C ASP A 325 -1.75 3.42 19.04
N ASP A 326 -2.39 3.18 17.89
CA ASP A 326 -2.67 4.22 16.91
C ASP A 326 -3.73 5.21 17.42
N VAL A 327 -4.76 4.70 18.11
CA VAL A 327 -5.79 5.55 18.75
C VAL A 327 -5.16 6.38 19.88
N ASN A 328 -4.29 5.79 20.69
CA ASN A 328 -3.58 6.53 21.75
C ASN A 328 -2.65 7.60 21.18
N ASP A 329 -1.90 7.30 20.11
CA ASP A 329 -1.05 8.27 19.42
C ASP A 329 -1.86 9.50 18.95
N CYS A 330 -3.10 9.28 18.47
CA CYS A 330 -3.98 10.34 17.96
C CYS A 330 -4.62 11.19 19.08
N VAL A 331 -4.97 10.57 20.21
CA VAL A 331 -5.82 11.18 21.26
C VAL A 331 -4.99 11.73 22.43
N CYS A 332 -3.77 11.23 22.62
CA CYS A 332 -2.96 11.61 23.76
C CYS A 332 -2.53 13.10 23.71
N PRO A 333 -2.88 13.93 24.72
CA PRO A 333 -2.47 15.33 24.82
C PRO A 333 -0.95 15.52 24.89
N THR A 334 -0.20 14.44 25.10
CA THR A 334 1.25 14.45 25.24
C THR A 334 1.95 14.75 23.92
N PHE A 335 1.35 14.57 22.73
CA PHE A 335 2.03 14.94 21.47
C PHE A 335 2.42 16.44 21.41
N ARG A 336 1.62 17.33 22.05
CA ARG A 336 1.96 18.77 22.22
C ARG A 336 3.16 19.04 23.13
N ARG A 337 3.48 18.14 24.08
CA ARG A 337 4.62 18.27 25.02
C ARG A 337 5.80 17.38 24.66
N TYR A 338 5.57 16.23 24.02
CA TYR A 338 6.57 15.24 23.64
C TYR A 338 7.32 15.69 22.39
N ALA A 339 6.64 16.26 21.39
CA ALA A 339 7.30 16.80 20.19
C ALA A 339 8.16 18.05 20.50
N ARG A 340 7.75 18.87 21.48
CA ARG A 340 8.56 20.01 21.97
C ARG A 340 9.70 19.57 22.90
N ARG A 341 9.45 18.66 23.84
CA ARG A 341 10.50 18.19 24.77
C ARG A 341 11.53 17.26 24.13
N HIS A 342 11.22 16.47 23.10
CA HIS A 342 12.26 15.63 22.45
C HIS A 342 13.20 16.41 21.55
N ALA A 343 12.78 17.59 21.08
CA ALA A 343 13.65 18.53 20.37
C ALA A 343 14.59 19.31 21.32
N GLU A 344 14.22 19.49 22.59
CA GLU A 344 15.01 20.25 23.58
C GLU A 344 15.72 19.38 24.64
N ALA A 345 15.22 18.18 24.96
CA ALA A 345 15.74 17.31 26.02
C ALA A 345 16.87 16.36 25.57
N SER A 346 17.23 16.38 24.28
CA SER A 346 18.36 15.58 23.76
C SER A 346 19.74 16.19 24.10
N LEU A 347 19.79 17.40 24.69
CA LEU A 347 21.04 18.03 25.13
C LEU A 347 21.33 17.86 26.63
N ASP A 348 20.29 17.84 27.49
CA ASP A 348 20.47 17.86 28.95
C ASP A 348 20.34 16.48 29.65
N ALA A 349 19.79 15.47 28.98
CA ALA A 349 19.59 14.14 29.57
C ALA A 349 20.83 13.22 29.52
N ALA A 350 21.93 13.65 28.89
CA ALA A 350 23.13 12.84 28.74
C ALA A 350 24.04 12.79 30.00
N ILE A 351 23.72 13.54 31.07
CA ILE A 351 24.64 13.68 32.22
C ILE A 351 24.14 13.07 33.53
N MET A 352 22.86 12.68 33.67
CA MET A 352 22.34 12.25 34.98
C MET A 352 21.33 11.10 34.90
N SER A 353 21.80 9.87 34.75
CA SER A 353 21.37 8.70 35.54
C SER A 353 21.95 7.42 34.93
N GLY A 354 22.98 6.88 35.56
CA GLY A 354 23.28 5.46 35.40
C GLY A 354 22.28 4.64 36.20
N ASP A 355 21.62 3.69 35.55
CA ASP A 355 21.34 2.40 36.18
C ASP A 355 21.03 1.32 35.14
N ARG A 356 21.86 0.27 35.21
CA ARG A 356 21.65 -1.15 34.85
C ARG A 356 21.10 -1.49 33.47
N ASP A 357 22.03 -1.95 32.64
CA ASP A 357 21.82 -2.70 31.40
C ASP A 357 20.78 -3.82 31.56
N TYR A 358 19.61 -3.61 30.98
CA TYR A 358 18.62 -4.64 30.75
C TYR A 358 19.09 -5.54 29.60
N ILE A 359 19.77 -6.64 29.93
CA ILE A 359 20.25 -7.64 28.94
C ILE A 359 19.09 -8.58 28.60
N GLY A 360 18.43 -8.35 27.45
CA GLY A 360 17.39 -9.25 26.93
C GLY A 360 17.14 -9.10 25.43
N PHE A 361 16.44 -10.08 24.84
CA PHE A 361 16.09 -10.13 23.41
C PHE A 361 15.36 -8.87 22.90
N ALA A 362 14.71 -8.11 23.79
CA ALA A 362 14.10 -6.81 23.49
C ALA A 362 15.10 -5.76 22.99
N THR A 363 16.39 -5.89 23.36
CA THR A 363 17.46 -4.98 22.91
C THR A 363 18.13 -5.41 21.60
N LEU A 364 17.74 -6.54 20.99
CA LEU A 364 18.30 -6.98 19.70
C LEU A 364 18.16 -5.92 18.60
N PRO A 365 17.02 -5.24 18.42
CA PRO A 365 16.90 -4.16 17.44
C PRO A 365 17.90 -3.03 17.73
N GLU A 366 18.11 -2.66 18.99
CA GLU A 366 19.11 -1.65 19.38
C GLU A 366 20.54 -2.15 19.20
N GLN A 367 20.84 -3.42 19.47
CA GLN A 367 22.15 -4.03 19.25
C GLN A 367 22.45 -4.12 17.75
N VAL A 368 21.47 -4.46 16.93
CA VAL A 368 21.58 -4.47 15.47
C VAL A 368 21.77 -3.05 14.94
N HIS A 369 21.00 -2.08 15.43
CA HIS A 369 21.16 -0.67 15.08
C HIS A 369 22.54 -0.14 15.47
N ARG A 370 22.99 -0.35 16.73
CA ARG A 370 24.33 0.02 17.20
C ARG A 370 25.44 -0.68 16.41
N LYS A 371 25.25 -1.94 16.03
CA LYS A 371 26.20 -2.70 15.20
C LYS A 371 26.26 -2.16 13.78
N SER A 372 25.12 -1.79 13.19
CA SER A 372 25.05 -1.17 11.87
C SER A 372 25.69 0.23 11.86
N VAL A 373 25.42 1.05 12.89
CA VAL A 373 26.05 2.37 13.07
C VAL A 373 27.57 2.24 13.26
N LYS A 374 28.04 1.26 14.03
CA LYS A 374 29.48 0.98 14.19
C LYS A 374 30.15 0.46 12.92
N ARG A 375 29.44 -0.33 12.10
CA ARG A 375 29.97 -0.88 10.84
C ARG A 375 30.11 0.19 9.76
N GLY A 376 29.31 1.25 9.83
CA GLY A 376 29.26 2.30 8.82
C GLY A 376 28.54 1.87 7.54
N PHE A 377 28.34 2.82 6.64
CA PHE A 377 27.69 2.61 5.35
C PHE A 377 28.71 2.66 4.22
N GLU A 378 28.60 1.77 3.23
CA GLU A 378 29.43 1.80 2.02
C GLU A 378 28.52 2.09 0.82
N PHE A 379 28.87 3.13 0.06
CA PHE A 379 28.14 3.55 -1.14
C PHE A 379 29.11 3.80 -2.29
N THR A 380 28.78 3.32 -3.48
CA THR A 380 29.65 3.39 -4.66
C THR A 380 28.91 4.09 -5.79
N LEU A 381 29.43 5.25 -6.20
CA LEU A 381 28.86 6.11 -7.22
C LEU A 381 29.75 6.11 -8.46
N MET A 382 29.19 5.69 -9.59
CA MET A 382 29.85 5.76 -10.89
C MET A 382 29.40 7.02 -11.64
N VAL A 383 30.34 7.68 -12.31
CA VAL A 383 30.08 8.94 -13.01
C VAL A 383 30.49 8.84 -14.47
N LEU A 384 29.52 9.00 -15.37
CA LEU A 384 29.67 8.86 -16.82
C LEU A 384 29.30 10.16 -17.56
N GLY A 385 29.97 10.44 -18.67
CA GLY A 385 29.61 11.53 -19.59
C GLY A 385 30.83 12.16 -20.27
N GLU A 386 30.59 13.06 -21.23
CA GLU A 386 31.62 13.74 -22.02
C GLU A 386 32.59 14.56 -21.14
N THR A 387 33.85 14.71 -21.56
CA THR A 387 34.76 15.61 -20.85
C THR A 387 34.30 17.07 -20.97
N GLY A 388 34.68 17.89 -19.98
CA GLY A 388 34.28 19.30 -19.96
C GLY A 388 32.86 19.60 -19.46
N LEU A 389 32.04 18.60 -19.12
CA LEU A 389 30.70 18.80 -18.53
C LEU A 389 30.68 19.20 -17.04
N GLY A 390 31.84 19.27 -16.37
CA GLY A 390 31.94 19.70 -14.97
C GLY A 390 31.64 18.60 -13.94
N LYS A 391 31.82 17.32 -14.31
CA LYS A 391 31.60 16.13 -13.46
C LYS A 391 32.30 16.22 -12.11
N SER A 392 33.63 16.44 -12.10
CA SER A 392 34.41 16.57 -10.87
C SER A 392 33.98 17.78 -10.02
N THR A 393 33.58 18.88 -10.65
CA THR A 393 33.08 20.08 -9.97
C THR A 393 31.73 19.80 -9.29
N LEU A 394 30.84 19.04 -9.92
CA LEU A 394 29.57 18.64 -9.32
C LEU A 394 29.79 17.72 -8.12
N ILE A 395 30.69 16.75 -8.23
CA ILE A 395 31.01 15.81 -7.15
C ILE A 395 31.57 16.56 -5.93
N ASN A 396 32.52 17.47 -6.13
CA ASN A 396 33.04 18.32 -5.06
C ASN A 396 31.95 19.22 -4.44
N SER A 397 30.99 19.65 -5.26
CA SER A 397 29.84 20.43 -4.78
C SER A 397 28.90 19.57 -3.92
N LEU A 398 28.64 18.32 -4.32
CA LEU A 398 27.72 17.39 -3.65
C LEU A 398 28.21 16.94 -2.28
N PHE A 399 29.51 16.60 -2.16
CA PHE A 399 30.08 16.02 -0.93
C PHE A 399 30.94 16.98 -0.12
N LEU A 400 30.95 18.27 -0.47
CA LEU A 400 31.69 19.34 0.21
C LEU A 400 33.20 19.06 0.39
N GLY A 401 33.77 18.08 -0.33
CA GLY A 401 35.16 17.64 -0.22
C GLY A 401 36.00 18.05 -1.43
N ASP A 402 37.28 18.35 -1.18
CA ASP A 402 38.25 18.72 -2.21
C ASP A 402 38.95 17.48 -2.80
N LEU A 403 38.20 16.63 -3.54
CA LEU A 403 38.66 15.33 -4.07
C LEU A 403 39.74 15.40 -5.17
N TYR A 404 40.10 16.60 -5.64
CA TYR A 404 40.89 16.80 -6.86
C TYR A 404 41.99 17.88 -6.75
N LYS A 405 42.48 18.20 -5.55
CA LYS A 405 43.54 19.24 -5.35
C LYS A 405 44.83 18.97 -6.13
N ASP A 406 45.21 17.71 -6.32
CA ASP A 406 46.48 17.33 -6.95
C ASP A 406 46.36 16.88 -8.43
N ARG A 407 45.20 17.08 -9.06
CA ARG A 407 44.99 16.61 -10.45
C ARG A 407 45.67 17.56 -11.45
N ARG A 408 46.79 17.14 -12.04
CA ARG A 408 47.36 17.79 -13.24
C ARG A 408 46.51 17.44 -14.46
N ILE A 409 46.01 18.46 -15.14
CA ILE A 409 45.23 18.34 -16.37
C ILE A 409 46.22 18.09 -17.53
N PRO A 410 46.19 16.94 -18.22
CA PRO A 410 47.09 16.67 -19.35
C PRO A 410 46.77 17.56 -20.55
N ASP A 411 47.77 17.83 -21.38
CA ASP A 411 47.66 18.65 -22.60
C ASP A 411 46.81 17.96 -23.69
N ALA A 412 46.22 18.74 -24.59
CA ALA A 412 45.21 18.27 -25.55
C ALA A 412 45.73 17.15 -26.48
N ALA A 413 47.03 17.17 -26.82
CA ALA A 413 47.66 16.14 -27.64
C ALA A 413 47.82 14.78 -26.93
N GLU A 414 47.97 14.76 -25.60
CA GLU A 414 48.10 13.53 -24.80
C GLU A 414 46.74 12.87 -24.48
N ARG A 415 45.63 13.59 -24.69
CA ARG A 415 44.26 13.10 -24.43
C ARG A 415 43.70 12.20 -25.54
N VAL A 416 44.20 12.35 -26.77
CA VAL A 416 43.70 11.62 -27.94
C VAL A 416 44.08 10.13 -27.89
N VAL A 417 45.12 9.76 -27.13
CA VAL A 417 45.71 8.41 -27.12
C VAL A 417 45.38 7.61 -25.85
N LYS A 418 44.90 8.25 -24.77
CA LYS A 418 44.66 7.53 -23.51
C LYS A 418 43.41 6.67 -23.57
N THR A 419 43.60 5.36 -23.41
CA THR A 419 42.56 4.39 -23.07
C THR A 419 41.78 4.81 -21.82
N THR A 420 40.49 4.51 -21.80
CA THR A 420 39.54 4.76 -20.69
C THR A 420 39.90 3.92 -19.46
N SER A 421 40.97 4.29 -18.76
CA SER A 421 41.28 3.72 -17.44
C SER A 421 40.27 4.24 -16.40
N ILE A 422 39.60 3.31 -15.73
CA ILE A 422 38.59 3.60 -14.70
C ILE A 422 39.33 3.92 -13.39
N GLU A 423 39.19 5.15 -12.89
CA GLU A 423 39.82 5.59 -11.64
C GLU A 423 38.83 5.44 -10.46
N LYS A 424 39.26 4.76 -9.39
CA LYS A 424 38.48 4.67 -8.13
C LYS A 424 39.05 5.64 -7.10
N LYS A 425 38.19 6.43 -6.46
CA LYS A 425 38.53 7.32 -5.35
C LYS A 425 37.63 7.02 -4.16
N THR A 426 38.21 6.68 -3.02
CA THR A 426 37.47 6.41 -1.78
C THR A 426 37.56 7.60 -0.84
N MET A 427 36.47 7.91 -0.17
CA MET A 427 36.38 8.99 0.82
C MET A 427 35.52 8.51 2.00
N ASP A 428 36.05 8.64 3.21
CA ASP A 428 35.29 8.38 4.43
C ASP A 428 34.73 9.72 4.95
N ILE A 429 33.40 9.83 5.00
CA ILE A 429 32.66 10.98 5.53
C ILE A 429 32.07 10.57 6.88
N GLU A 430 32.17 11.42 7.89
CA GLU A 430 31.55 11.17 9.20
C GLU A 430 30.54 12.28 9.52
N GLU A 431 29.27 11.91 9.66
CA GLU A 431 28.19 12.84 10.03
C GLU A 431 27.42 12.29 11.24
N ARG A 432 27.32 13.10 12.31
CA ARG A 432 26.53 12.80 13.52
C ARG A 432 26.80 11.39 14.11
N GLY A 433 28.03 10.91 14.04
CA GLY A 433 28.45 9.60 14.57
C GLY A 433 28.23 8.40 13.63
N VAL A 434 27.80 8.64 12.39
CA VAL A 434 27.69 7.63 11.33
C VAL A 434 28.82 7.82 10.33
N ARG A 435 29.59 6.76 10.05
CA ARG A 435 30.67 6.76 9.06
C ARG A 435 30.13 6.24 7.72
N LEU A 436 30.23 7.05 6.67
CA LEU A 436 29.92 6.71 5.30
C LEU A 436 31.21 6.62 4.49
N ARG A 437 31.53 5.44 3.98
CA ARG A 437 32.57 5.23 2.98
C ARG A 437 31.97 5.37 1.59
N LEU A 438 32.33 6.45 0.90
CA LEU A 438 31.92 6.73 -0.46
C LEU A 438 33.04 6.35 -1.44
N THR A 439 32.76 5.48 -2.39
CA THR A 439 33.65 5.13 -3.50
C THR A 439 33.14 5.79 -4.78
N ILE A 440 33.89 6.74 -5.32
CA ILE A 440 33.61 7.39 -6.60
C ILE A 440 34.41 6.69 -7.69
N VAL A 441 33.71 6.22 -8.72
CA VAL A 441 34.29 5.60 -9.91
C VAL A 441 34.17 6.59 -11.06
N ASP A 442 35.28 7.23 -11.43
CA ASP A 442 35.37 8.21 -12.51
C ASP A 442 35.88 7.53 -13.78
N THR A 443 35.21 7.76 -14.91
CA THR A 443 35.63 7.27 -16.23
C THR A 443 36.09 8.45 -17.10
N PRO A 444 37.35 8.89 -16.99
CA PRO A 444 37.88 9.94 -17.86
C PRO A 444 37.86 9.48 -19.32
N GLY A 445 37.47 10.38 -20.24
CA GLY A 445 37.46 10.11 -21.69
C GLY A 445 36.18 9.48 -22.24
N PHE A 446 35.13 9.31 -21.43
CA PHE A 446 33.85 8.76 -21.89
C PHE A 446 33.17 9.71 -22.89
N GLY A 447 33.01 9.28 -24.14
CA GLY A 447 32.35 10.07 -25.21
C GLY A 447 33.24 11.06 -25.95
N ASP A 448 34.56 11.08 -25.71
CA ASP A 448 35.52 11.96 -26.41
C ASP A 448 36.04 11.36 -27.74
N ALA A 449 35.96 10.03 -27.90
CA ALA A 449 36.43 9.32 -29.09
C ALA A 449 35.31 9.11 -30.11
N VAL A 450 35.60 9.25 -31.41
CA VAL A 450 34.64 8.99 -32.51
C VAL A 450 34.14 7.55 -32.49
N ASN A 451 34.98 6.60 -32.05
CA ASN A 451 34.60 5.22 -31.84
C ASN A 451 34.26 4.96 -30.37
N CYS A 452 32.98 4.71 -30.10
CA CYS A 452 32.46 4.53 -28.75
C CYS A 452 32.00 3.11 -28.44
N GLU A 453 32.16 2.17 -29.37
CA GLU A 453 31.76 0.77 -29.14
C GLU A 453 32.56 0.11 -28.01
N ASP A 454 33.81 0.50 -27.82
CA ASP A 454 34.67 -0.07 -26.78
C ASP A 454 34.49 0.61 -25.42
N THR A 455 33.96 1.85 -25.41
CA THR A 455 33.78 2.68 -24.21
C THR A 455 32.68 2.15 -23.28
N TRP A 456 31.51 1.78 -23.83
CA TRP A 456 30.43 1.22 -23.01
C TRP A 456 30.72 -0.24 -22.61
N LYS A 457 31.44 -1.00 -23.45
CA LYS A 457 31.91 -2.36 -23.12
C LYS A 457 32.82 -2.32 -21.90
N ALA A 458 33.75 -1.37 -21.82
CA ALA A 458 34.62 -1.20 -20.67
C ALA A 458 33.82 -0.92 -19.37
N CYS A 459 32.81 -0.06 -19.43
CA CYS A 459 31.95 0.25 -18.28
C CYS A 459 31.11 -0.96 -17.85
N SER A 460 30.51 -1.67 -18.81
CA SER A 460 29.72 -2.87 -18.56
C SER A 460 30.56 -4.02 -18.01
N ALA A 461 31.76 -4.23 -18.56
CA ALA A 461 32.70 -5.24 -18.09
C ALA A 461 33.19 -4.94 -16.68
N TYR A 462 33.42 -3.67 -16.34
CA TYR A 462 33.78 -3.26 -14.98
C TYR A 462 32.67 -3.58 -13.97
N ILE A 463 31.42 -3.27 -14.28
CA ILE A 463 30.27 -3.59 -13.42
C ILE A 463 30.16 -5.11 -13.22
N ASP A 464 30.26 -5.88 -14.31
CA ASP A 464 30.22 -7.35 -14.25
C ASP A 464 31.37 -7.90 -13.41
N GLU A 465 32.57 -7.33 -13.52
CA GLU A 465 33.72 -7.74 -12.71
C GLU A 465 33.51 -7.46 -11.22
N GLN A 466 32.90 -6.32 -10.87
CA GLN A 466 32.54 -6.04 -9.47
C GLN A 466 31.48 -7.02 -8.94
N PHE A 467 30.50 -7.40 -9.76
CA PHE A 467 29.53 -8.43 -9.37
C PHE A 467 30.17 -9.81 -9.23
N ARG A 468 31.10 -10.19 -10.12
CA ARG A 468 31.85 -11.45 -10.01
C ARG A 468 32.73 -11.51 -8.77
N GLN A 469 33.42 -10.42 -8.47
CA GLN A 469 34.25 -10.34 -7.27
C GLN A 469 33.39 -10.54 -6.01
N TYR A 470 32.26 -9.84 -5.91
CA TYR A 470 31.33 -10.00 -4.81
C TYR A 470 30.72 -11.41 -4.72
N PHE A 471 30.38 -12.02 -5.87
CA PHE A 471 29.89 -13.40 -5.93
C PHE A 471 30.94 -14.43 -5.46
N THR A 472 32.21 -14.20 -5.81
CA THR A 472 33.34 -15.02 -5.38
C THR A 472 33.54 -14.90 -3.88
N ASP A 473 33.47 -13.68 -3.34
CA ASP A 473 33.58 -13.40 -1.91
C ASP A 473 32.40 -14.00 -1.11
N GLU A 474 31.18 -14.00 -1.67
CA GLU A 474 29.99 -14.66 -1.10
C GLU A 474 30.15 -16.18 -1.06
N SER A 475 30.69 -16.76 -2.14
CA SER A 475 30.90 -18.21 -2.29
C SER A 475 32.10 -18.73 -1.50
N GLY A 476 33.04 -17.85 -1.14
CA GLY A 476 34.25 -18.17 -0.40
C GLY A 476 34.02 -18.58 1.07
N LEU A 477 35.11 -19.01 1.71
CA LEU A 477 35.10 -19.54 3.10
C LEU A 477 34.88 -18.44 4.15
N ASN A 478 35.23 -17.18 3.87
CA ASN A 478 35.18 -16.06 4.81
C ASN A 478 33.97 -15.14 4.61
N ARG A 479 32.76 -15.63 4.92
CA ARG A 479 31.49 -14.92 4.69
C ARG A 479 31.19 -13.75 5.66
N LYS A 480 32.01 -13.51 6.69
CA LYS A 480 31.68 -12.58 7.79
C LYS A 480 32.11 -11.12 7.57
N ASN A 481 33.05 -10.84 6.65
CA ASN A 481 33.61 -9.50 6.46
C ASN A 481 33.78 -9.15 4.97
N ILE A 482 32.69 -9.28 4.20
CA ILE A 482 32.66 -8.90 2.78
C ILE A 482 32.52 -7.38 2.68
N GLN A 483 33.37 -6.75 1.87
CA GLN A 483 33.29 -5.32 1.52
C GLN A 483 32.45 -5.16 0.25
N ASP A 484 31.54 -4.19 0.24
CA ASP A 484 30.62 -4.01 -0.88
C ASP A 484 31.21 -3.07 -1.94
N ASN A 485 31.90 -3.66 -2.91
CA ASN A 485 32.50 -2.93 -4.05
C ASN A 485 31.56 -2.77 -5.25
N ARG A 486 30.30 -3.20 -5.13
CA ARG A 486 29.32 -3.12 -6.23
C ARG A 486 28.97 -1.67 -6.52
N VAL A 487 28.63 -1.36 -7.76
CA VAL A 487 28.20 -0.02 -8.18
C VAL A 487 26.72 0.16 -7.87
N HIS A 488 26.39 1.11 -7.00
CA HIS A 488 25.03 1.30 -6.49
C HIS A 488 24.22 2.30 -7.33
N CYS A 489 24.88 3.31 -7.90
CA CYS A 489 24.26 4.33 -8.73
C CYS A 489 25.24 4.82 -9.79
N CYS A 490 24.74 5.09 -10.98
CA CYS A 490 25.47 5.70 -12.09
C CYS A 490 24.85 7.04 -12.46
N LEU A 491 25.60 8.14 -12.27
CA LEU A 491 25.20 9.46 -12.76
C LEU A 491 25.63 9.60 -14.21
N TYR A 492 24.64 9.79 -15.09
CA TYR A 492 24.87 9.96 -16.51
C TYR A 492 24.71 11.43 -16.91
N PHE A 493 25.82 12.08 -17.29
CA PHE A 493 25.83 13.50 -17.63
C PHE A 493 25.49 13.72 -19.11
N ILE A 494 24.40 14.42 -19.35
CA ILE A 494 23.91 14.80 -20.68
C ILE A 494 24.42 16.21 -21.01
N PRO A 495 25.02 16.43 -22.20
CA PRO A 495 25.47 17.75 -22.63
C PRO A 495 24.29 18.73 -22.83
N PRO A 496 24.44 20.02 -22.50
CA PRO A 496 23.35 21.00 -22.59
C PRO A 496 23.07 21.48 -24.02
N TYR A 497 24.02 21.36 -24.95
CA TYR A 497 23.93 21.89 -26.32
C TYR A 497 23.21 20.95 -27.30
N GLY A 498 22.59 19.87 -26.81
CA GLY A 498 21.84 18.92 -27.61
C GLY A 498 20.36 19.27 -27.74
N HIS A 499 19.74 18.88 -28.85
CA HIS A 499 18.29 18.96 -29.02
C HIS A 499 17.53 17.78 -28.36
N GLY A 500 18.23 16.73 -27.93
CA GLY A 500 17.72 15.49 -27.34
C GLY A 500 18.88 14.56 -26.96
N LEU A 501 18.58 13.31 -26.61
CA LEU A 501 19.62 12.29 -26.37
C LEU A 501 20.31 11.91 -27.69
N ARG A 502 21.64 11.77 -27.70
CA ARG A 502 22.34 11.23 -28.88
C ARG A 502 22.07 9.73 -28.99
N GLN A 503 22.18 9.17 -30.20
CA GLN A 503 22.02 7.73 -30.43
C GLN A 503 22.94 6.88 -29.54
N ILE A 504 24.17 7.36 -29.34
CA ILE A 504 25.11 6.74 -28.40
C ILE A 504 24.61 6.77 -26.96
N ASP A 505 24.04 7.90 -26.53
CA ASP A 505 23.52 8.07 -25.17
C ASP A 505 22.34 7.12 -24.93
N LEU A 506 21.45 6.97 -25.91
CA LEU A 506 20.34 6.00 -25.88
C LEU A 506 20.84 4.56 -25.76
N GLU A 507 21.84 4.17 -26.54
CA GLU A 507 22.37 2.80 -26.52
C GLU A 507 23.04 2.46 -25.18
N ILE A 508 23.76 3.43 -24.60
CA ILE A 508 24.34 3.29 -23.26
C ILE A 508 23.23 3.14 -22.22
N LEU A 509 22.26 4.05 -22.20
CA LEU A 509 21.17 4.03 -21.24
C LEU A 509 20.38 2.71 -21.33
N ARG A 510 20.11 2.23 -22.55
CA ARG A 510 19.42 0.96 -22.81
C ARG A 510 20.20 -0.28 -22.32
N ARG A 511 21.52 -0.24 -22.30
CA ARG A 511 22.33 -1.38 -21.84
C ARG A 511 22.67 -1.30 -20.36
N LEU A 512 22.91 -0.11 -19.83
CA LEU A 512 23.37 0.10 -18.46
C LEU A 512 22.22 0.03 -17.45
N HIS A 513 21.00 0.47 -17.80
CA HIS A 513 19.86 0.45 -16.88
C HIS A 513 19.50 -0.95 -16.34
N ARG A 514 19.83 -2.02 -17.09
CA ARG A 514 19.58 -3.40 -16.66
C ARG A 514 20.54 -3.87 -15.57
N LYS A 515 21.69 -3.20 -15.43
CA LYS A 515 22.79 -3.62 -14.55
C LYS A 515 23.03 -2.68 -13.38
N VAL A 516 22.73 -1.38 -13.54
CA VAL A 516 22.95 -0.36 -12.52
C VAL A 516 21.82 0.67 -12.58
N ASN A 517 21.48 1.25 -11.43
CA ASN A 517 20.58 2.39 -11.33
C ASN A 517 21.17 3.62 -12.02
N VAL A 518 20.65 3.98 -13.21
CA VAL A 518 21.12 5.15 -13.95
C VAL A 518 20.26 6.37 -13.67
N VAL A 519 20.90 7.48 -13.28
CA VAL A 519 20.26 8.78 -13.07
C VAL A 519 20.78 9.76 -14.14
N PRO A 520 19.95 10.18 -15.11
CA PRO A 520 20.35 11.15 -16.11
C PRO A 520 20.33 12.57 -15.54
N VAL A 521 21.41 13.31 -15.78
CA VAL A 521 21.69 14.64 -15.23
C VAL A 521 22.10 15.57 -16.37
N ILE A 522 21.33 16.64 -16.59
CA ILE A 522 21.67 17.69 -17.54
C ILE A 522 22.75 18.58 -16.92
N ALA A 523 23.93 18.57 -17.52
CA ALA A 523 25.08 19.32 -17.06
C ALA A 523 25.01 20.79 -17.48
N LYS A 524 25.64 21.68 -16.70
CA LYS A 524 25.75 23.13 -17.00
C LYS A 524 24.40 23.76 -17.37
N ALA A 525 23.39 23.57 -16.52
CA ALA A 525 22.07 24.15 -16.76
C ALA A 525 22.09 25.69 -16.86
N ASP A 526 23.15 26.34 -16.38
CA ASP A 526 23.43 27.78 -16.50
C ASP A 526 23.63 28.27 -17.94
N THR A 527 23.90 27.39 -18.91
CA THR A 527 24.03 27.77 -20.32
C THR A 527 22.70 27.79 -21.07
N LEU A 528 21.62 27.35 -20.44
CA LEU A 528 20.30 27.23 -21.06
C LEU A 528 19.31 28.17 -20.37
N THR A 529 18.37 28.71 -21.14
CA THR A 529 17.23 29.43 -20.57
C THR A 529 16.26 28.47 -19.88
N THR A 530 15.43 28.96 -18.97
CA THR A 530 14.42 28.15 -18.26
C THR A 530 13.45 27.44 -19.22
N HIS A 531 13.13 28.09 -20.35
CA HIS A 531 12.30 27.52 -21.40
C HIS A 531 13.02 26.38 -22.16
N GLU A 532 14.30 26.57 -22.49
CA GLU A 532 15.10 25.53 -23.15
C GLU A 532 15.34 24.31 -22.26
N VAL A 533 15.60 24.52 -20.96
CA VAL A 533 15.71 23.43 -19.99
C VAL A 533 14.42 22.62 -19.95
N LYS A 534 13.25 23.29 -19.90
CA LYS A 534 11.95 22.60 -19.88
C LYS A 534 11.74 21.77 -21.15
N LYS A 535 12.00 22.36 -22.32
CA LYS A 535 11.88 21.68 -23.61
C LYS A 535 12.84 20.49 -23.74
N LEU A 536 14.07 20.62 -23.23
CA LEU A 536 15.06 19.54 -23.23
C LEU A 536 14.64 18.41 -22.29
N LYS A 537 14.11 18.72 -21.10
CA LYS A 537 13.57 17.73 -20.15
C LYS A 537 12.41 16.94 -20.76
N GLU A 538 11.45 17.62 -21.38
CA GLU A 538 10.28 16.98 -22.02
C GLU A 538 10.72 16.01 -23.12
N ARG A 539 11.72 16.39 -23.94
CA ARG A 539 12.27 15.51 -24.98
C ARG A 539 13.01 14.31 -24.42
N ILE A 540 13.87 14.50 -23.41
CA ILE A 540 14.58 13.39 -22.76
C ILE A 540 13.59 12.41 -22.11
N LEU A 541 12.50 12.91 -21.52
CA LEU A 541 11.43 12.08 -20.96
C LEU A 541 10.72 11.26 -22.05
N ALA A 542 10.39 11.88 -23.18
CA ALA A 542 9.79 11.19 -24.32
C ALA A 542 10.72 10.10 -24.87
N ASP A 543 12.01 10.42 -25.05
CA ASP A 543 13.02 9.47 -25.55
C ASP A 543 13.19 8.27 -24.60
N ILE A 544 13.15 8.49 -23.27
CA ILE A 544 13.25 7.44 -22.25
C ILE A 544 11.99 6.56 -22.22
N GLU A 545 10.80 7.15 -22.39
CA GLU A 545 9.52 6.44 -22.41
C GLU A 545 9.37 5.56 -23.66
N GLU A 546 9.77 6.06 -24.82
CA GLU A 546 9.74 5.33 -26.09
C GLU A 546 10.65 4.08 -26.07
N HIS A 547 11.76 4.12 -25.32
CA HIS A 547 12.74 3.05 -25.28
C HIS A 547 12.64 2.12 -24.05
N GLU A 548 11.58 2.29 -23.23
CA GLU A 548 11.32 1.51 -22.00
C GLU A 548 12.50 1.48 -21.00
N ILE A 549 13.25 2.58 -20.89
CA ILE A 549 14.56 2.58 -20.21
C ILE A 549 14.44 2.60 -18.66
N GLN A 550 13.25 2.76 -18.05
CA GLN A 550 13.09 2.79 -16.59
C GLN A 550 11.75 2.25 -16.05
N ASP A 551 11.82 1.64 -14.86
CA ASP A 551 10.65 1.22 -14.07
C ASP A 551 9.83 2.39 -13.51
N LYS A 552 8.53 2.15 -13.34
CA LYS A 552 7.50 3.16 -13.02
C LYS A 552 7.71 3.92 -11.70
N GLU A 553 8.54 3.40 -10.79
CA GLU A 553 8.69 3.93 -9.42
C GLU A 553 9.64 5.15 -9.32
N LEU A 554 10.63 5.28 -10.21
CA LEU A 554 11.58 6.41 -10.23
C LEU A 554 11.12 7.58 -11.14
N LYS A 555 9.93 7.47 -11.75
CA LYS A 555 9.39 8.40 -12.76
C LYS A 555 9.18 9.84 -12.27
N ALA A 556 9.15 10.09 -10.97
CA ALA A 556 8.73 11.39 -10.44
C ALA A 556 9.81 12.49 -10.46
N CYS A 557 11.08 12.18 -10.69
CA CYS A 557 12.18 13.14 -10.46
C CYS A 557 13.22 13.27 -11.58
N ILE A 558 12.94 12.76 -12.79
CA ILE A 558 13.96 12.63 -13.84
C ILE A 558 13.56 13.45 -15.07
N PRO A 559 14.48 14.18 -15.76
CA PRO A 559 15.91 14.39 -15.48
C PRO A 559 16.22 15.69 -14.70
N PHE A 560 17.32 15.69 -13.93
CA PHE A 560 17.77 16.84 -13.11
C PHE A 560 18.62 17.83 -13.91
N ALA A 561 18.35 19.13 -13.80
CA ALA A 561 19.17 20.17 -14.40
C ALA A 561 20.09 20.81 -13.35
N VAL A 562 21.40 20.53 -13.41
CA VAL A 562 22.34 20.90 -12.34
C VAL A 562 23.43 21.87 -12.80
N VAL A 563 23.83 22.71 -11.85
CA VAL A 563 24.98 23.62 -11.96
C VAL A 563 25.94 23.29 -10.81
N GLY A 564 27.21 23.05 -11.12
CA GLY A 564 28.25 22.82 -10.12
C GLY A 564 29.19 24.02 -10.00
N SER A 565 29.54 24.41 -8.76
CA SER A 565 30.51 25.47 -8.52
C SER A 565 31.36 25.20 -7.28
N SER A 566 32.68 25.39 -7.41
CA SER A 566 33.64 25.37 -6.30
C SER A 566 33.86 26.74 -5.67
N THR A 567 33.33 27.82 -6.27
CA THR A 567 33.49 29.19 -5.77
C THR A 567 32.36 29.55 -4.81
N VAL A 568 32.73 30.16 -3.68
CA VAL A 568 31.79 30.72 -2.69
C VAL A 568 31.69 32.22 -2.93
N LEU A 569 30.48 32.74 -3.10
CA LEU A 569 30.17 34.14 -3.31
C LEU A 569 29.33 34.65 -2.13
N GLU A 570 29.44 35.94 -1.82
CA GLU A 570 28.63 36.59 -0.79
C GLU A 570 27.50 37.38 -1.46
N VAL A 571 26.26 36.91 -1.29
CA VAL A 571 25.06 37.51 -1.88
C VAL A 571 24.09 37.81 -0.74
N ALA A 572 23.65 39.07 -0.63
CA ALA A 572 22.71 39.52 0.41
C ALA A 572 23.12 39.14 1.85
N GLY A 573 24.43 39.19 2.16
CA GLY A 573 24.98 38.87 3.49
C GLY A 573 25.04 37.37 3.82
N ARG A 574 24.80 36.48 2.85
CA ARG A 574 24.94 35.02 3.00
C ARG A 574 26.03 34.51 2.06
N LYS A 575 26.91 33.65 2.60
CA LYS A 575 27.91 32.92 1.80
C LYS A 575 27.23 31.76 1.10
N VAL A 576 27.13 31.83 -0.22
CA VAL A 576 26.46 30.85 -1.07
C VAL A 576 27.41 30.36 -2.15
N ARG A 577 27.36 29.06 -2.49
CA ARG A 577 28.12 28.54 -3.63
C ARG A 577 27.44 28.96 -4.92
N GLY A 578 28.18 29.57 -5.82
CA GLY A 578 27.61 30.14 -7.03
C GLY A 578 28.65 30.52 -8.07
N ARG A 579 28.18 30.86 -9.26
CA ARG A 579 28.98 31.40 -10.36
C ARG A 579 28.57 32.85 -10.61
N GLN A 580 29.55 33.72 -10.83
CA GLN A 580 29.32 35.12 -11.16
C GLN A 580 29.49 35.34 -12.66
N TYR A 581 28.44 35.86 -13.29
CA TYR A 581 28.44 36.30 -14.69
C TYR A 581 28.37 37.83 -14.74
N PRO A 582 28.73 38.45 -15.88
CA PRO A 582 28.62 39.91 -16.06
C PRO A 582 27.19 40.45 -15.83
N TRP A 583 26.16 39.63 -16.04
CA TRP A 583 24.75 40.01 -15.92
C TRP A 583 24.07 39.51 -14.63
N GLY A 584 24.76 38.78 -13.74
CA GLY A 584 24.16 38.29 -12.50
C GLY A 584 24.89 37.11 -11.85
N VAL A 585 24.40 36.67 -10.70
CA VAL A 585 24.96 35.55 -9.94
C VAL A 585 24.03 34.35 -10.00
N VAL A 586 24.58 33.18 -10.35
CA VAL A 586 23.87 31.91 -10.35
C VAL A 586 24.25 31.13 -9.09
N GLU A 587 23.31 31.08 -8.16
CA GLU A 587 23.40 30.28 -6.93
C GLU A 587 23.13 28.79 -7.22
N VAL A 588 24.03 27.91 -6.76
CA VAL A 588 23.93 26.45 -6.96
C VAL A 588 22.81 25.84 -6.10
N GLU A 589 22.62 26.33 -4.88
CA GLU A 589 21.63 25.77 -3.94
C GLU A 589 20.22 26.36 -4.13
N ASN A 590 20.05 27.31 -5.05
CA ASN A 590 18.76 27.95 -5.28
C ASN A 590 17.88 27.11 -6.20
N PRO A 591 16.69 26.64 -5.74
CA PRO A 591 15.80 25.79 -6.53
C PRO A 591 15.29 26.43 -7.84
N LYS A 592 15.34 27.76 -7.94
CA LYS A 592 14.93 28.48 -9.17
C LYS A 592 15.99 28.43 -10.27
N HIS A 593 17.27 28.25 -9.90
CA HIS A 593 18.40 28.26 -10.81
C HIS A 593 18.95 26.86 -11.08
N SER A 594 18.86 25.94 -10.11
CA SER A 594 19.37 24.59 -10.24
C SER A 594 18.55 23.57 -9.44
N ASP A 595 18.39 22.37 -10.00
CA ASP A 595 17.84 21.21 -9.28
C ASP A 595 18.88 20.51 -8.40
N PHE A 596 20.03 21.13 -8.16
CA PHE A 596 21.13 20.58 -7.35
C PHE A 596 20.68 20.10 -5.97
N VAL A 597 19.82 20.88 -5.28
CA VAL A 597 19.29 20.49 -3.97
C VAL A 597 18.44 19.23 -4.07
N LYS A 598 17.63 19.08 -5.12
CA LYS A 598 16.81 17.89 -5.34
C LYS A 598 17.67 16.66 -5.61
N LEU A 599 18.71 16.80 -6.43
CA LEU A 599 19.68 15.74 -6.70
C LEU A 599 20.43 15.33 -5.42
N ARG A 600 20.88 16.31 -4.61
CA ARG A 600 21.56 16.06 -3.34
C ARG A 600 20.66 15.33 -2.35
N THR A 601 19.41 15.79 -2.19
CA THR A 601 18.43 15.13 -1.31
C THR A 601 18.15 13.71 -1.78
N MET A 602 17.99 13.49 -3.08
CA MET A 602 17.75 12.15 -3.66
C MET A 602 18.92 11.20 -3.37
N LEU A 603 20.16 11.61 -3.65
CA LEU A 603 21.34 10.76 -3.52
C LEU A 603 21.81 10.55 -2.07
N ILE A 604 21.69 11.58 -1.22
CA ILE A 604 22.30 11.58 0.12
C ILE A 604 21.25 11.40 1.23
N SER A 605 20.05 11.98 1.08
CA SER A 605 19.09 12.08 2.20
C SER A 605 17.95 11.07 2.16
N THR A 606 17.38 10.77 0.99
CA THR A 606 16.18 9.92 0.89
C THR A 606 16.40 8.54 0.28
N HIS A 607 17.16 8.40 -0.81
CA HIS A 607 17.12 7.16 -1.61
C HIS A 607 18.43 6.36 -1.67
N MET A 608 19.44 6.69 -0.84
CA MET A 608 20.72 5.95 -0.84
C MET A 608 20.54 4.46 -0.54
N GLN A 609 19.72 4.14 0.47
CA GLN A 609 19.41 2.76 0.84
C GLN A 609 18.57 2.07 -0.23
N ASP A 610 17.54 2.76 -0.76
CA ASP A 610 16.69 2.21 -1.82
C ASP A 610 17.52 1.82 -3.06
N LEU A 611 18.47 2.67 -3.48
CA LEU A 611 19.37 2.37 -4.61
C LEU A 611 20.27 1.17 -4.31
N LYS A 612 20.68 1.00 -3.05
CA LYS A 612 21.46 -0.16 -2.63
C LYS A 612 20.62 -1.45 -2.61
N ASP A 613 19.40 -1.37 -2.13
CA ASP A 613 18.46 -2.48 -2.08
C ASP A 613 18.08 -2.93 -3.50
N VAL A 614 17.79 -2.01 -4.42
CA VAL A 614 17.54 -2.34 -5.85
C VAL A 614 18.77 -2.99 -6.49
N THR A 615 19.98 -2.50 -6.17
CA THR A 615 21.22 -3.10 -6.65
C THR A 615 21.37 -4.55 -6.18
N GLN A 616 20.96 -4.83 -4.96
CA GLN A 616 21.01 -6.17 -4.39
C GLN A 616 19.90 -7.08 -4.94
N ASP A 617 18.64 -6.66 -4.81
CA ASP A 617 17.46 -7.50 -5.06
C ASP A 617 17.15 -7.66 -6.55
N VAL A 618 17.51 -6.68 -7.38
CA VAL A 618 17.24 -6.70 -8.82
C VAL A 618 18.53 -7.01 -9.57
N HIS A 619 19.51 -6.11 -9.55
CA HIS A 619 20.66 -6.23 -10.45
C HIS A 619 21.58 -7.41 -10.08
N TYR A 620 21.94 -7.54 -8.79
CA TYR A 620 22.82 -8.60 -8.33
C TYR A 620 22.14 -9.97 -8.33
N GLU A 621 20.90 -10.10 -7.83
CA GLU A 621 20.18 -11.39 -7.87
C GLU A 621 19.93 -11.87 -9.31
N ASN A 622 19.62 -10.97 -10.26
CA ASN A 622 19.50 -11.36 -11.67
C ASN A 622 20.84 -11.88 -12.23
N PHE A 623 21.95 -11.21 -11.92
CA PHE A 623 23.29 -11.66 -12.32
C PHE A 623 23.65 -13.01 -11.66
N ARG A 624 23.38 -13.15 -10.36
CA ARG A 624 23.62 -14.35 -9.57
C ARG A 624 22.82 -15.54 -10.08
N ALA A 625 21.54 -15.35 -10.38
CA ALA A 625 20.68 -16.37 -10.98
C ALA A 625 21.22 -16.86 -12.34
N GLN A 626 21.72 -15.93 -13.18
CA GLN A 626 22.36 -16.27 -14.45
C GLN A 626 23.66 -17.06 -14.25
N CYS A 627 24.53 -16.64 -13.33
CA CYS A 627 25.77 -17.34 -13.02
C CYS A 627 25.51 -18.74 -12.45
N ILE A 628 24.57 -18.91 -11.51
CA ILE A 628 24.21 -20.23 -10.96
C ILE A 628 23.63 -21.14 -12.05
N SER A 629 22.79 -20.61 -12.94
CA SER A 629 22.25 -21.36 -14.07
C SER A 629 23.37 -21.83 -15.02
N GLN A 630 24.34 -20.98 -15.31
CA GLN A 630 25.51 -21.33 -16.14
C GLN A 630 26.41 -22.38 -15.48
N ILE A 631 26.68 -22.25 -14.17
CA ILE A 631 27.45 -23.24 -13.39
C ILE A 631 26.71 -24.58 -13.36
N SER A 632 25.39 -24.57 -13.15
CA SER A 632 24.55 -25.78 -13.20
C SER A 632 24.62 -26.45 -14.58
N GLN A 633 24.51 -25.67 -15.67
CA GLN A 633 24.63 -26.17 -17.03
C GLN A 633 26.02 -26.72 -17.35
N GLN A 634 27.09 -26.08 -16.85
CA GLN A 634 28.46 -26.59 -16.98
C GLN A 634 28.67 -27.87 -16.16
N ALA A 635 28.17 -27.93 -14.92
CA ALA A 635 28.23 -29.13 -14.09
C ALA A 635 27.45 -30.31 -14.72
N ILE A 636 26.32 -30.04 -15.38
CA ILE A 636 25.56 -31.05 -16.14
C ILE A 636 26.33 -31.50 -17.39
N ARG A 637 26.99 -30.57 -18.11
CA ARG A 637 27.87 -30.90 -19.25
C ARG A 637 29.11 -31.70 -18.83
N GLU A 638 29.69 -31.40 -17.68
CA GLU A 638 30.82 -32.16 -17.13
C GLU A 638 30.38 -33.52 -16.59
N ARG A 639 29.23 -33.62 -15.90
CA ARG A 639 28.63 -34.91 -15.51
C ARG A 639 28.29 -35.79 -16.71
N SER A 640 27.86 -35.21 -17.82
CA SER A 640 27.59 -35.95 -19.06
C SER A 640 28.85 -36.34 -19.84
N LYS A 641 29.96 -35.59 -19.70
CA LYS A 641 31.29 -36.04 -20.16
C LYS A 641 31.85 -37.16 -19.27
N LEU A 642 31.77 -37.05 -17.95
CA LEU A 642 32.19 -38.09 -17.00
C LEU A 642 31.40 -39.40 -17.18
N LYS A 643 30.11 -39.32 -17.51
CA LYS A 643 29.27 -40.49 -17.89
C LYS A 643 29.69 -41.17 -19.20
N ARG A 644 30.43 -40.49 -20.10
CA ARG A 644 30.94 -41.11 -21.33
C ARG A 644 32.31 -41.77 -21.13
N ASP A 645 33.10 -41.32 -20.14
CA ASP A 645 34.45 -41.83 -19.89
C ASP A 645 34.57 -42.86 -18.76
N SER A 646 33.46 -43.25 -18.11
CA SER A 646 33.49 -44.31 -17.08
C SER A 646 32.76 -45.57 -17.55
N GLY A 647 33.56 -46.61 -17.83
CA GLY A 647 33.10 -47.99 -18.03
C GLY A 647 32.48 -48.61 -16.76
N PRO A 648 31.93 -49.83 -16.87
CA PRO A 648 30.85 -50.32 -16.02
C PRO A 648 31.34 -50.89 -14.68
N HIS A 649 31.97 -50.07 -13.83
CA HIS A 649 32.42 -50.53 -12.50
C HIS A 649 32.23 -49.55 -11.34
N PHE A 650 31.37 -48.53 -11.47
CA PHE A 650 31.09 -47.60 -10.37
C PHE A 650 29.60 -47.52 -10.00
N GLU A 651 28.97 -48.67 -9.72
CA GLU A 651 27.55 -48.71 -9.33
C GLU A 651 27.27 -48.55 -7.82
N ASN A 652 28.29 -48.50 -6.94
CA ASN A 652 28.05 -48.58 -5.49
C ASN A 652 28.42 -47.33 -4.67
N SER A 653 28.04 -46.12 -5.12
CA SER A 653 28.01 -44.94 -4.22
C SER A 653 27.11 -43.79 -4.70
N ILE A 654 25.87 -44.07 -5.06
CA ILE A 654 24.85 -43.01 -5.23
C ILE A 654 24.07 -42.93 -3.92
N SER A 655 24.21 -41.81 -3.21
CA SER A 655 23.47 -41.51 -1.98
C SER A 655 21.96 -41.53 -2.24
N ASP A 656 21.18 -42.13 -1.33
CA ASP A 656 19.71 -42.26 -1.41
C ASP A 656 18.99 -40.92 -1.70
N THR A 657 19.61 -39.80 -1.32
CA THR A 657 19.14 -38.45 -1.63
C THR A 657 19.09 -38.13 -3.13
N ASP A 658 20.06 -38.61 -3.92
CA ASP A 658 20.11 -38.34 -5.36
C ASP A 658 19.07 -39.16 -6.13
N ARG A 659 18.73 -40.36 -5.62
CA ARG A 659 17.67 -41.19 -6.18
C ARG A 659 16.28 -40.59 -5.93
N LEU A 660 16.10 -39.97 -4.76
CA LEU A 660 14.85 -39.28 -4.39
C LEU A 660 14.63 -38.00 -5.19
N LEU A 661 15.70 -37.24 -5.47
CA LEU A 661 15.64 -36.03 -6.30
C LEU A 661 15.26 -36.35 -7.75
N LEU A 662 15.82 -37.42 -8.31
CA LEU A 662 15.46 -37.89 -9.66
C LEU A 662 13.98 -38.33 -9.75
N GLN A 663 13.46 -39.00 -8.73
CA GLN A 663 12.04 -39.37 -8.68
C GLN A 663 11.12 -38.14 -8.57
N LYS A 664 11.51 -37.15 -7.77
CA LYS A 664 10.78 -35.87 -7.62
C LYS A 664 10.77 -35.07 -8.92
N ASP A 665 11.90 -35.02 -9.63
CA ASP A 665 11.99 -34.31 -10.92
C ASP A 665 11.18 -35.01 -12.01
N GLU A 666 11.14 -36.35 -12.03
CA GLU A 666 10.25 -37.11 -12.92
C GLU A 666 8.76 -36.90 -12.62
N GLU A 667 8.38 -36.83 -11.34
CA GLU A 667 7.00 -36.50 -10.93
C GLU A 667 6.58 -35.09 -11.36
N ILE A 668 7.46 -34.09 -11.14
CA ILE A 668 7.20 -32.71 -11.54
C ILE A 668 7.01 -32.61 -13.05
N ARG A 669 7.83 -33.32 -13.83
CA ARG A 669 7.73 -33.34 -15.28
C ARG A 669 6.43 -33.98 -15.76
N ARG A 670 6.00 -35.10 -15.14
CA ARG A 670 4.67 -35.69 -15.42
C ARG A 670 3.53 -34.74 -15.04
N MET A 671 3.64 -34.02 -13.93
CA MET A 671 2.64 -33.02 -13.54
C MET A 671 2.54 -31.87 -14.53
N GLN A 672 3.68 -31.39 -15.06
CA GLN A 672 3.71 -30.35 -16.08
C GLN A 672 3.09 -30.80 -17.39
N ASP A 673 3.35 -32.04 -17.83
CA ASP A 673 2.74 -32.61 -19.03
C ASP A 673 1.22 -32.79 -18.87
N ILE A 674 0.75 -33.20 -17.68
CA ILE A 674 -0.69 -33.33 -17.37
C ILE A 674 -1.37 -31.95 -17.38
N LEU A 675 -0.74 -30.92 -16.79
CA LEU A 675 -1.27 -29.56 -16.78
C LEU A 675 -1.34 -28.97 -18.20
N ALA A 676 -0.34 -29.23 -19.04
CA ALA A 676 -0.35 -28.81 -20.44
C ALA A 676 -1.51 -29.48 -21.21
N GLN A 677 -1.72 -30.79 -21.02
CA GLN A 677 -2.85 -31.51 -21.62
C GLN A 677 -4.21 -31.02 -21.10
N MET A 678 -4.32 -30.65 -19.83
CA MET A 678 -5.55 -30.06 -19.26
C MET A 678 -5.85 -28.69 -19.85
N GLN A 679 -4.83 -27.85 -20.06
CA GLN A 679 -4.97 -26.55 -20.71
C GLN A 679 -5.35 -26.66 -22.19
N GLU A 680 -4.81 -27.64 -22.92
CA GLU A 680 -5.22 -27.92 -24.30
C GLU A 680 -6.67 -28.42 -24.38
N LYS A 681 -7.10 -29.29 -23.46
CA LYS A 681 -8.49 -29.74 -23.39
C LYS A 681 -9.46 -28.59 -23.09
N LEU A 682 -9.10 -27.68 -22.17
CA LEU A 682 -9.90 -26.49 -21.87
C LEU A 682 -10.04 -25.56 -23.09
N LYS A 683 -8.97 -25.40 -23.88
CA LYS A 683 -9.01 -24.65 -25.15
C LYS A 683 -9.87 -25.35 -26.22
N ALA A 684 -9.86 -26.68 -26.30
CA ALA A 684 -10.67 -27.44 -27.24
C ALA A 684 -12.18 -27.44 -26.88
N THR A 685 -12.53 -27.49 -25.59
CA THR A 685 -13.94 -27.42 -25.15
C THR A 685 -14.54 -26.00 -25.24
N GLY A 686 -13.72 -24.95 -25.34
CA GLY A 686 -14.18 -23.58 -25.55
C GLY A 686 -14.67 -23.26 -26.98
N GLN A 687 -14.51 -24.19 -27.94
CA GLN A 687 -14.88 -23.99 -29.35
C GLN A 687 -16.09 -24.81 -29.83
N VAL A 688 -16.76 -25.58 -28.97
CA VAL A 688 -17.93 -26.39 -29.36
C VAL A 688 -19.10 -26.11 -28.43
N GLY A 689 -19.86 -25.05 -28.72
CA GLY A 689 -21.01 -24.65 -27.92
C GLY A 689 -21.88 -23.58 -28.58
N GLY A 690 -22.26 -23.77 -29.85
CA GLY A 690 -23.24 -22.91 -30.50
C GLY A 690 -23.78 -23.50 -31.81
N GLY A 691 -24.96 -24.14 -31.76
CA GLY A 691 -25.83 -24.27 -32.93
C GLY A 691 -26.62 -25.57 -33.11
N VAL A 692 -27.85 -25.62 -32.61
CA VAL A 692 -29.03 -26.28 -33.22
C VAL A 692 -30.24 -25.43 -32.84
N GLY A 693 -31.11 -24.92 -33.71
CA GLY A 693 -31.18 -24.93 -35.17
C GLY A 693 -32.42 -24.16 -35.63
N LEU A 694 -32.53 -23.90 -36.94
CA LEU A 694 -33.78 -23.98 -37.72
C LEU A 694 -33.49 -23.65 -39.20
N ARG A 695 -33.89 -24.58 -40.07
CA ARG A 695 -33.80 -24.52 -41.53
C ARG A 695 -34.70 -23.43 -42.11
N GLY A 696 -34.22 -22.76 -43.15
CA GLY A 696 -35.06 -22.07 -44.13
C GLY A 696 -34.27 -21.28 -45.17
N ARG A 697 -33.99 -21.93 -46.33
CA ARG A 697 -33.96 -21.38 -47.72
C ARG A 697 -33.99 -19.83 -47.83
N VAL A 698 -33.10 -19.11 -48.54
CA VAL A 698 -32.89 -19.05 -50.01
C VAL A 698 -31.71 -18.07 -50.29
N GLY A 699 -30.87 -18.37 -51.29
CA GLY A 699 -30.41 -17.41 -52.32
C GLY A 699 -29.35 -16.33 -52.04
N SER A 700 -28.13 -16.63 -52.49
CA SER A 700 -27.13 -15.82 -53.24
C SER A 700 -27.37 -14.35 -53.63
N LEU A 701 -26.22 -13.64 -53.78
CA LEU A 701 -25.93 -12.33 -54.42
C LEU A 701 -26.11 -11.13 -53.47
N GLY A 702 -25.22 -10.15 -53.33
CA GLY A 702 -24.09 -9.68 -54.13
C GLY A 702 -24.18 -8.14 -54.24
N ASN A 703 -23.09 -7.46 -53.89
CA ASN A 703 -22.71 -6.06 -54.19
C ASN A 703 -23.38 -4.86 -53.46
N ASP A 704 -22.50 -4.11 -52.80
CA ASP A 704 -22.15 -2.69 -52.99
C ASP A 704 -23.22 -1.71 -53.51
N LEU A 705 -23.47 -0.64 -52.74
CA LEU A 705 -23.16 0.77 -53.08
C LEU A 705 -24.04 1.77 -52.28
N ASP A 706 -23.34 2.78 -51.75
CA ASP A 706 -23.69 4.21 -51.73
C ASP A 706 -24.95 4.77 -51.04
N SER A 707 -24.65 5.51 -49.97
CA SER A 707 -24.87 6.95 -49.75
C SER A 707 -26.27 7.59 -49.77
N ALA A 708 -26.43 8.43 -48.74
CA ALA A 708 -27.01 9.78 -48.74
C ALA A 708 -28.52 9.99 -48.53
N ASP A 709 -28.77 10.88 -47.56
CA ASP A 709 -29.81 11.89 -47.44
C ASP A 709 -31.29 11.50 -47.23
N GLY A 710 -31.95 12.28 -46.37
CA GLY A 710 -33.38 12.53 -46.52
C GLY A 710 -34.20 12.61 -45.26
N GLU A 711 -34.10 13.75 -44.58
CA GLU A 711 -35.12 14.39 -43.75
C GLU A 711 -36.61 13.96 -43.87
N LYS A 712 -37.28 14.12 -42.72
CA LYS A 712 -38.63 14.67 -42.50
C LYS A 712 -39.86 13.74 -42.50
N LYS A 713 -40.48 13.80 -41.31
CA LYS A 713 -41.86 14.25 -41.00
C LYS A 713 -42.94 13.19 -40.73
N ARG A 714 -43.62 13.51 -39.61
CA ARG A 714 -45.05 13.36 -39.28
C ARG A 714 -45.44 12.00 -38.72
N ASN A 715 -45.83 12.02 -37.44
CA ASN A 715 -47.23 12.03 -36.93
C ASN A 715 -47.87 10.66 -37.18
N SER A 716 -48.44 9.96 -36.22
CA SER A 716 -49.33 10.36 -35.12
C SER A 716 -49.45 9.14 -34.20
N ILE A 717 -49.41 9.28 -32.87
CA ILE A 717 -50.60 9.30 -31.98
C ILE A 717 -51.73 8.38 -32.49
N ILE A 718 -52.02 7.30 -31.76
CA ILE A 718 -53.25 7.01 -30.99
C ILE A 718 -53.28 5.50 -30.66
N ASP A 719 -53.32 5.23 -29.36
CA ASP A 719 -54.05 4.18 -28.61
C ASP A 719 -54.46 2.87 -29.31
N VAL A 720 -54.03 1.74 -28.74
CA VAL A 720 -54.88 0.84 -27.92
C VAL A 720 -54.03 0.20 -26.82
#